data_AF-A0A7V8XKJ1-F1
#
_entry.id   AF-A0A7V8XKJ1-F1
#
_cell.length_a   1.000
_cell.length_b   1.000
_cell.length_c   1.000
_cell.angle_alpha   90.00
_cell.angle_beta   90.00
_cell.angle_gamma   90.00
#
_symmetry.space_group_name_H-M   'P 1'
#
loop_
_entity.id
_entity.type
_entity.pdbx_description
1 polymer ?
#
loop_
_entity_poly.entity_id
_entity_poly.type
_entity_poly.pdbx_seq_one_letter_code
_entity_poly.pdbx_strand_id
1 'polypeptide(L)'
;MKHRRRLTALALAVLALTLTAPASADPPTKAQKDFDLQGHRGARGLRPENTLAAFGKALQIGVTTLELDTGVTKDGVVVVSHERRISTLECLDTGANRYVGQLVKDLTLAQIKTLDCGTRTPPNPATDPFVGTQESVPGTKMPTLGEVFKLADRYGADHVQFNIETKLDPTLPGDTVDPVAFVRAVTGVIAEHGKVQRSLLQSFDWRTLVESKRVLPSLRTVALAQLPTIYPGTPWTAGVPIGADAWNGGLVRAVESIGAQVLSPRYNDLNDTLIAAAQQRGLLVIPWTVNDAPTMGSLIDRGVDGIITDYPNILREVAAAKHIELPARYASPFDTQGHRGARSFRPENTIPAFAYAISKGVTTLELDTGVTKDGVLVVTHDRRVNPVHCAGPFSGQLVRDLTLAQIKQQDCGQKDPGFPKQVAQPGTRMPTLQEVFDYVHANATYPVRFNIETKISPLVDDTVPYDVFTRKLVAAIEANGLENRAMIQSFDWRTIILAKRLSRRIETVALVWQFAGADCDNLDDECSLEAVVGNPSIKSPWTGGLDWWRYRDLGRLVRKANADVVSSNWQVHDPRQGTVASSDWYAKEDPAIFHGPEVSVLQHRDRLRVVPYTVNDEATIQRVIDLGVDGIISDDVDLLLRVAKRNGLA
;
A
#
# COMPACT_ATOMS: atom_id res chain seq x y z
N MET A 1 -54.27 -23.36 42.63
CA MET A 1 -53.80 -22.89 43.97
C MET A 1 -53.22 -24.07 44.74
N LYS A 2 -52.20 -23.80 45.55
CA LYS A 2 -51.37 -24.66 46.42
C LYS A 2 -50.20 -25.44 45.77
N HIS A 3 -49.01 -24.88 46.02
CA HIS A 3 -47.66 -25.33 45.71
C HIS A 3 -47.25 -26.65 46.38
N ARG A 4 -46.28 -27.35 45.77
CA ARG A 4 -45.06 -27.83 46.46
C ARG A 4 -43.93 -28.14 45.46
N ARG A 5 -42.77 -27.53 45.69
CA ARG A 5 -41.49 -27.69 45.00
C ARG A 5 -40.89 -29.07 45.27
N ARG A 6 -40.20 -29.68 44.29
CA ARG A 6 -39.27 -30.80 44.51
C ARG A 6 -37.86 -30.39 44.07
N LEU A 7 -36.92 -30.58 44.99
CA LEU A 7 -35.47 -30.43 44.83
C LEU A 7 -34.90 -31.65 44.10
N THR A 8 -33.96 -31.41 43.19
CA THR A 8 -33.17 -32.44 42.50
C THR A 8 -31.81 -32.59 43.17
N ALA A 9 -31.40 -33.83 43.39
CA ALA A 9 -30.20 -34.23 44.13
C ALA A 9 -28.90 -34.03 43.34
N LEU A 10 -27.83 -33.68 44.05
CA LEU A 10 -26.45 -33.56 43.58
C LEU A 10 -25.71 -34.89 43.85
N ALA A 11 -25.08 -35.48 42.82
CA ALA A 11 -24.27 -36.68 42.95
C ALA A 11 -22.79 -36.30 43.13
N LEU A 12 -22.16 -36.79 44.20
CA LEU A 12 -20.70 -36.76 44.41
C LEU A 12 -20.06 -37.98 43.74
N ALA A 13 -18.98 -37.76 42.98
CA ALA A 13 -18.03 -38.81 42.60
C ALA A 13 -16.64 -38.47 43.14
N VAL A 14 -16.06 -39.43 43.85
CA VAL A 14 -14.73 -39.40 44.50
C VAL A 14 -13.66 -39.71 43.45
N LEU A 15 -12.58 -38.93 43.40
CA LEU A 15 -11.37 -39.25 42.63
C LEU A 15 -10.18 -39.42 43.57
N ALA A 16 -9.49 -40.56 43.47
CA ALA A 16 -8.35 -40.94 44.30
C ALA A 16 -7.08 -40.18 43.88
N LEU A 17 -6.33 -39.65 44.87
CA LEU A 17 -5.00 -39.06 44.66
C LEU A 17 -3.92 -40.14 44.68
N THR A 18 -3.20 -40.29 43.57
CA THR A 18 -1.87 -40.92 43.54
C THR A 18 -0.79 -39.83 43.61
N LEU A 19 0.06 -39.89 44.64
CA LEU A 19 1.22 -39.02 44.82
C LEU A 19 2.33 -39.39 43.82
N THR A 20 2.59 -38.51 42.85
CA THR A 20 3.80 -38.55 42.02
C THR A 20 4.84 -37.57 42.57
N ALA A 21 6.10 -38.03 42.67
CA ALA A 21 7.24 -37.22 43.08
C ALA A 21 7.47 -36.05 42.10
N PRO A 22 7.97 -34.88 42.56
CA PRO A 22 8.16 -33.74 41.69
C PRO A 22 9.33 -34.02 40.74
N ALA A 23 9.04 -34.00 39.43
CA ALA A 23 10.06 -33.88 38.41
C ALA A 23 10.81 -32.55 38.63
N SER A 24 12.14 -32.59 38.50
CA SER A 24 12.99 -31.41 38.50
C SER A 24 12.45 -30.39 37.50
N ALA A 25 12.06 -29.22 38.00
CA ALA A 25 11.67 -28.11 37.14
C ALA A 25 12.88 -27.70 36.29
N ASP A 26 12.71 -27.73 34.97
CA ASP A 26 13.59 -27.02 34.05
C ASP A 26 13.70 -25.55 34.51
N PRO A 27 14.88 -24.92 34.38
CA PRO A 27 15.01 -23.51 34.72
C PRO A 27 13.99 -22.70 33.88
N PRO A 28 13.40 -21.64 34.45
CA PRO A 28 12.44 -20.82 33.73
C PRO A 28 13.10 -20.30 32.44
N THR A 29 12.55 -20.69 31.30
CA THR A 29 12.86 -20.07 30.00
C THR A 29 12.71 -18.56 30.18
N LYS A 30 13.81 -17.82 30.03
CA LYS A 30 13.81 -16.35 30.02
C LYS A 30 12.65 -15.90 29.13
N ALA A 31 11.75 -15.07 29.67
CA ALA A 31 10.77 -14.36 28.86
C ALA A 31 11.53 -13.70 27.70
N GLN A 32 11.19 -14.07 26.48
CA GLN A 32 11.85 -13.61 25.28
C GLN A 32 11.67 -12.07 25.22
N LYS A 33 12.78 -11.33 25.19
CA LYS A 33 12.74 -9.87 25.03
C LYS A 33 12.16 -9.54 23.65
N ASP A 34 11.22 -8.60 23.59
CA ASP A 34 10.77 -7.99 22.34
C ASP A 34 11.96 -7.29 21.68
N PHE A 35 12.38 -7.78 20.51
CA PHE A 35 13.51 -7.22 19.76
C PHE A 35 13.03 -6.15 18.79
N ASP A 36 13.61 -4.96 18.86
CA ASP A 36 13.24 -3.83 18.02
C ASP A 36 14.03 -3.82 16.69
N LEU A 37 13.43 -4.44 15.67
CA LEU A 37 13.93 -4.40 14.30
C LEU A 37 13.53 -3.05 13.67
N GLN A 38 14.49 -2.12 13.54
CA GLN A 38 14.25 -0.82 12.95
C GLN A 38 14.76 -0.73 11.50
N GLY A 39 13.87 -0.34 10.58
CA GLY A 39 14.25 -0.03 9.22
C GLY A 39 14.77 1.40 9.11
N HIS A 40 16.10 1.55 8.91
CA HIS A 40 16.78 2.85 8.81
C HIS A 40 16.30 3.60 7.57
N ARG A 41 15.76 4.82 7.79
CA ARG A 41 15.12 5.66 6.78
C ARG A 41 14.09 4.88 5.95
N GLY A 42 13.38 3.98 6.63
CA GLY A 42 12.55 2.94 6.04
C GLY A 42 13.35 1.68 5.67
N ALA A 43 14.00 1.70 4.51
CA ALA A 43 14.79 0.56 4.01
C ALA A 43 15.80 1.06 2.97
N ARG A 44 16.67 1.99 3.38
CA ARG A 44 17.60 2.70 2.48
C ARG A 44 18.43 1.78 1.59
N GLY A 45 18.77 0.58 2.04
CA GLY A 45 19.50 -0.40 1.24
C GLY A 45 18.71 -0.97 0.05
N LEU A 46 17.39 -0.76 0.00
CA LEU A 46 16.46 -1.39 -0.95
C LEU A 46 15.65 -0.38 -1.78
N ARG A 47 15.38 0.80 -1.21
CA ARG A 47 14.58 1.89 -1.81
C ARG A 47 15.15 3.25 -1.39
N PRO A 48 14.85 4.34 -2.13
CA PRO A 48 15.35 5.68 -1.83
C PRO A 48 14.99 6.10 -0.40
N GLU A 49 15.98 6.56 0.36
CA GLU A 49 15.86 6.80 1.80
C GLU A 49 14.78 7.83 2.15
N ASN A 50 14.14 7.67 3.32
CA ASN A 50 13.20 8.64 3.87
C ASN A 50 12.02 8.95 2.93
N THR A 51 11.72 8.06 1.98
CA THR A 51 10.58 8.18 1.07
C THR A 51 9.44 7.23 1.43
N LEU A 52 8.22 7.53 0.96
CA LEU A 52 7.10 6.60 1.10
C LEU A 52 7.41 5.24 0.46
N ALA A 53 8.18 5.20 -0.64
CA ALA A 53 8.64 3.97 -1.27
C ALA A 53 9.46 3.09 -0.31
N ALA A 54 10.38 3.68 0.45
CA ALA A 54 11.18 2.95 1.44
C ALA A 54 10.37 2.52 2.66
N PHE A 55 9.48 3.39 3.17
CA PHE A 55 8.62 3.04 4.30
C PHE A 55 7.63 1.92 3.95
N GLY A 56 6.99 1.98 2.77
CA GLY A 56 6.14 0.90 2.27
C GLY A 56 6.89 -0.42 2.16
N LYS A 57 8.14 -0.38 1.65
CA LYS A 57 8.99 -1.58 1.58
C LYS A 57 9.31 -2.14 2.97
N ALA A 58 9.61 -1.29 3.95
CA ALA A 58 9.87 -1.71 5.33
C ALA A 58 8.64 -2.36 5.97
N LEU A 59 7.44 -1.79 5.77
CA LEU A 59 6.17 -2.38 6.23
C LEU A 59 5.93 -3.77 5.63
N GLN A 60 6.19 -3.94 4.32
CA GLN A 60 6.06 -5.24 3.65
C GLN A 60 7.07 -6.29 4.14
N ILE A 61 8.28 -5.86 4.51
CA ILE A 61 9.29 -6.74 5.14
C ILE A 61 8.83 -7.16 6.54
N GLY A 62 8.07 -6.29 7.22
CA GLY A 62 7.67 -6.43 8.61
C GLY A 62 8.80 -5.98 9.51
N VAL A 63 8.85 -4.68 9.80
CA VAL A 63 9.73 -4.08 10.80
C VAL A 63 8.93 -3.76 12.06
N THR A 64 9.60 -3.71 13.20
CA THR A 64 8.98 -3.24 14.46
C THR A 64 8.79 -1.72 14.42
N THR A 65 9.79 -1.02 13.87
CA THR A 65 9.87 0.43 13.90
C THR A 65 10.35 0.99 12.57
N LEU A 66 9.68 2.03 12.08
CA LEU A 66 10.18 2.87 10.99
C LEU A 66 11.08 3.93 11.60
N GLU A 67 12.37 3.87 11.30
CA GLU A 67 13.33 4.89 11.67
C GLU A 67 13.39 5.92 10.54
N LEU A 68 13.42 7.21 10.90
CA LEU A 68 13.41 8.31 9.94
C LEU A 68 13.98 9.60 10.52
N ASP A 69 14.33 10.51 9.62
CA ASP A 69 14.90 11.82 9.95
C ASP A 69 13.96 12.96 9.58
N THR A 70 14.01 14.07 10.30
CA THR A 70 13.15 15.23 10.03
C THR A 70 13.92 16.52 9.80
N GLY A 71 13.31 17.43 9.06
CA GLY A 71 13.68 18.84 8.88
C GLY A 71 12.43 19.72 8.92
N VAL A 72 12.59 21.02 9.23
CA VAL A 72 11.48 21.99 9.24
C VAL A 72 11.68 23.00 8.13
N THR A 73 10.68 23.15 7.28
CA THR A 73 10.69 24.07 6.12
C THR A 73 10.50 25.53 6.54
N LYS A 74 10.73 26.45 5.60
CA LYS A 74 10.50 27.89 5.78
C LYS A 74 9.07 28.23 6.22
N ASP A 75 8.10 27.48 5.72
CA ASP A 75 6.68 27.59 6.02
C ASP A 75 6.24 26.69 7.20
N GLY A 76 7.19 26.16 7.98
CA GLY A 76 6.93 25.46 9.24
C GLY A 76 6.47 24.01 9.11
N VAL A 77 6.58 23.41 7.93
CA VAL A 77 6.18 22.01 7.68
C VAL A 77 7.31 21.07 8.06
N VAL A 78 6.98 19.96 8.72
CA VAL A 78 7.95 18.89 9.03
C VAL A 78 8.07 17.96 7.82
N VAL A 79 9.21 18.02 7.14
CA VAL A 79 9.59 17.12 6.05
C VAL A 79 10.52 16.02 6.55
N VAL A 80 10.54 14.89 5.85
CA VAL A 80 11.39 13.74 6.18
C VAL A 80 12.65 13.80 5.32
N SER A 81 13.80 14.05 5.96
CA SER A 81 15.09 14.23 5.30
C SER A 81 16.22 14.06 6.30
N HIS A 82 17.25 13.29 5.93
CA HIS A 82 18.45 13.11 6.75
C HIS A 82 19.32 14.36 6.81
N GLU A 83 19.40 15.06 5.69
CA GLU A 83 20.29 16.21 5.56
C GLU A 83 19.56 17.51 5.90
N ARG A 84 20.29 18.45 6.53
CA ARG A 84 19.83 19.83 6.73
C ARG A 84 19.71 20.60 5.41
N ARG A 85 20.47 20.16 4.39
CA ARG A 85 20.43 20.65 3.02
C ARG A 85 19.78 19.62 2.12
N ILE A 86 19.16 20.06 1.03
CA ILE A 86 18.73 19.15 -0.03
C ILE A 86 19.95 18.45 -0.59
N SER A 87 20.01 17.12 -0.44
CA SER A 87 21.16 16.31 -0.83
C SER A 87 21.42 16.37 -2.34
N THR A 88 22.68 16.55 -2.72
CA THR A 88 23.15 16.46 -4.11
C THR A 88 23.26 15.02 -4.62
N LEU A 89 23.24 14.05 -3.70
CA LEU A 89 23.28 12.63 -4.02
C LEU A 89 21.87 12.06 -4.21
N GLU A 90 20.94 12.43 -3.32
CA GLU A 90 19.63 11.77 -3.21
C GLU A 90 18.51 12.48 -3.98
N CYS A 91 18.66 13.77 -4.30
CA CYS A 91 17.62 14.57 -4.93
C CYS A 91 18.08 15.29 -6.21
N LEU A 92 17.14 15.46 -7.14
CA LEU A 92 17.29 16.16 -8.41
C LEU A 92 16.29 17.33 -8.53
N ASP A 93 16.77 18.44 -9.08
CA ASP A 93 15.88 19.49 -9.61
C ASP A 93 15.23 19.00 -10.90
N THR A 94 13.90 18.99 -10.94
CA THR A 94 13.11 18.55 -12.12
C THR A 94 12.66 19.72 -13.02
N GLY A 95 12.84 20.97 -12.55
CA GLY A 95 12.44 22.19 -13.25
C GLY A 95 13.60 23.18 -13.41
N ALA A 96 13.26 24.41 -13.79
CA ALA A 96 14.25 25.48 -13.99
C ALA A 96 14.87 26.00 -12.69
N ASN A 97 14.12 25.94 -11.58
CA ASN A 97 14.59 26.37 -10.27
C ASN A 97 15.60 25.37 -9.70
N ARG A 98 16.58 25.88 -8.95
CA ARG A 98 17.68 25.08 -8.37
C ARG A 98 17.62 25.12 -6.85
N TYR A 99 17.11 24.05 -6.24
CA TYR A 99 16.95 23.92 -4.79
C TYR A 99 17.92 22.92 -4.17
N VAL A 100 18.46 21.99 -4.96
CA VAL A 100 19.49 21.05 -4.50
C VAL A 100 20.68 21.82 -3.89
N GLY A 101 21.13 21.41 -2.70
CA GLY A 101 22.18 22.07 -1.92
C GLY A 101 21.71 23.21 -1.00
N GLN A 102 20.47 23.71 -1.14
CA GLN A 102 19.92 24.72 -0.23
C GLN A 102 19.47 24.10 1.11
N LEU A 103 19.37 24.90 2.16
CA LEU A 103 18.89 24.46 3.48
C LEU A 103 17.37 24.23 3.44
N VAL A 104 16.91 23.16 4.08
CA VAL A 104 15.48 22.82 4.18
C VAL A 104 14.68 23.98 4.76
N LYS A 105 15.20 24.65 5.80
CA LYS A 105 14.54 25.78 6.46
C LYS A 105 14.38 27.03 5.60
N ASP A 106 15.08 27.12 4.46
CA ASP A 106 15.02 28.27 3.57
C ASP A 106 14.04 28.04 2.39
N LEU A 107 13.52 26.81 2.26
CA LEU A 107 12.59 26.39 1.22
C LEU A 107 11.19 26.18 1.79
N THR A 108 10.15 26.47 1.01
CA THR A 108 8.77 26.09 1.34
C THR A 108 8.49 24.63 0.97
N LEU A 109 7.45 24.03 1.55
CA LEU A 109 7.03 22.67 1.15
C LEU A 109 6.74 22.60 -0.35
N ALA A 110 6.08 23.61 -0.91
CA ALA A 110 5.75 23.66 -2.33
C ALA A 110 7.01 23.60 -3.22
N GLN A 111 8.10 24.26 -2.81
CA GLN A 111 9.38 24.19 -3.51
C GLN A 111 10.00 22.80 -3.39
N ILE A 112 10.03 22.23 -2.18
CA ILE A 112 10.57 20.88 -1.92
C ILE A 112 9.83 19.81 -2.73
N LYS A 113 8.50 19.89 -2.83
CA LYS A 113 7.68 18.91 -3.58
C LYS A 113 7.93 18.93 -5.10
N THR A 114 8.68 19.91 -5.63
CA THR A 114 9.11 19.88 -7.05
C THR A 114 10.23 18.86 -7.30
N LEU A 115 11.06 18.56 -6.30
CA LEU A 115 12.24 17.70 -6.43
C LEU A 115 11.87 16.24 -6.75
N ASP A 116 12.80 15.52 -7.40
CA ASP A 116 12.80 14.06 -7.45
C ASP A 116 13.86 13.54 -6.47
N CYS A 117 13.41 12.96 -5.37
CA CYS A 117 14.27 12.32 -4.36
C CYS A 117 14.20 10.78 -4.42
N GLY A 118 13.82 10.23 -5.57
CA GLY A 118 13.80 8.79 -5.84
C GLY A 118 14.89 8.33 -6.82
N THR A 119 15.61 9.28 -7.42
CA THR A 119 16.70 9.02 -8.36
C THR A 119 18.01 9.55 -7.79
N ARG A 120 18.92 8.64 -7.43
CA ARG A 120 20.28 9.01 -7.03
C ARG A 120 21.02 9.63 -8.23
N THR A 121 21.78 10.71 -8.02
CA THR A 121 22.75 11.18 -9.04
C THR A 121 23.82 10.11 -9.27
N PRO A 122 24.43 9.99 -10.47
CA PRO A 122 25.20 8.82 -10.90
C PRO A 122 26.08 8.28 -9.78
N PRO A 123 25.68 7.15 -9.19
CA PRO A 123 26.26 6.76 -7.93
C PRO A 123 27.62 6.13 -8.21
N ASN A 124 28.66 6.66 -7.58
CA ASN A 124 30.00 6.12 -7.72
C ASN A 124 30.12 4.88 -6.82
N PRO A 125 30.29 3.67 -7.37
CA PRO A 125 30.36 2.44 -6.56
C PRO A 125 31.50 2.45 -5.53
N ALA A 126 32.52 3.29 -5.71
CA ALA A 126 33.61 3.45 -4.75
C ALA A 126 33.22 4.26 -3.50
N THR A 127 32.14 5.06 -3.57
CA THR A 127 31.73 5.97 -2.47
C THR A 127 30.28 5.78 -2.05
N ASP A 128 29.47 5.10 -2.85
CA ASP A 128 28.06 4.85 -2.58
C ASP A 128 27.82 3.34 -2.37
N PRO A 129 27.59 2.90 -1.12
CA PRO A 129 27.42 1.49 -0.78
C PRO A 129 26.08 0.91 -1.23
N PHE A 130 25.17 1.72 -1.79
CA PHE A 130 23.84 1.30 -2.23
C PHE A 130 23.77 1.01 -3.72
N VAL A 131 24.87 1.19 -4.45
CA VAL A 131 24.96 0.82 -5.86
C VAL A 131 24.73 -0.67 -6.03
N GLY A 132 23.68 -1.01 -6.78
CA GLY A 132 23.32 -2.40 -7.09
C GLY A 132 22.37 -3.05 -6.08
N THR A 133 22.10 -2.42 -4.93
CA THR A 133 21.14 -2.94 -3.94
C THR A 133 19.87 -2.09 -3.87
N GLN A 134 19.99 -0.76 -3.92
CA GLN A 134 18.85 0.15 -3.91
C GLN A 134 18.23 0.25 -5.31
N GLU A 135 16.95 -0.09 -5.44
CA GLU A 135 16.22 0.15 -6.68
C GLU A 135 15.73 1.62 -6.71
N SER A 136 16.05 2.29 -7.82
CA SER A 136 15.61 3.66 -8.11
C SER A 136 14.11 3.72 -8.33
N VAL A 137 13.48 4.79 -7.83
CA VAL A 137 12.04 5.04 -7.99
C VAL A 137 11.84 6.47 -8.49
N PRO A 138 12.13 6.76 -9.77
CA PRO A 138 12.16 8.13 -10.30
C PRO A 138 10.84 8.85 -10.13
N GLY A 139 10.87 10.14 -9.79
CA GLY A 139 9.70 10.98 -9.53
C GLY A 139 9.19 10.94 -8.08
N THR A 140 9.84 10.19 -7.20
CA THR A 140 9.48 10.14 -5.77
C THR A 140 9.73 11.49 -5.12
N LYS A 141 8.77 11.97 -4.33
CA LYS A 141 8.87 13.26 -3.63
C LYS A 141 9.36 13.08 -2.20
N MET A 142 10.04 14.09 -1.67
CA MET A 142 10.31 14.18 -0.23
C MET A 142 8.96 14.22 0.52
N PRO A 143 8.68 13.29 1.44
CA PRO A 143 7.43 13.28 2.18
C PRO A 143 7.49 14.23 3.37
N THR A 144 6.32 14.60 3.85
CA THR A 144 6.07 15.17 5.17
C THR A 144 5.95 14.06 6.20
N LEU A 145 6.17 14.37 7.47
CA LEU A 145 5.97 13.40 8.55
C LEU A 145 4.51 12.89 8.60
N GLY A 146 3.55 13.77 8.33
CA GLY A 146 2.13 13.40 8.26
C GLY A 146 1.80 12.41 7.13
N GLU A 147 2.48 12.51 5.98
CA GLU A 147 2.32 11.53 4.88
C GLU A 147 2.84 10.14 5.27
N VAL A 148 3.93 10.05 6.05
CA VAL A 148 4.43 8.77 6.57
C VAL A 148 3.43 8.12 7.54
N PHE A 149 2.80 8.91 8.43
CA PHE A 149 1.74 8.41 9.31
C PHE A 149 0.51 7.94 8.53
N LYS A 150 0.07 8.71 7.53
CA LYS A 150 -1.03 8.31 6.65
C LYS A 150 -0.73 7.02 5.88
N LEU A 151 0.52 6.82 5.45
CA LEU A 151 0.94 5.56 4.82
C LEU A 151 0.79 4.39 5.78
N ALA A 152 1.28 4.50 7.02
CA ALA A 152 1.14 3.44 8.01
C ALA A 152 -0.34 3.13 8.32
N ASP A 153 -1.20 4.15 8.41
CA ASP A 153 -2.64 3.97 8.61
C ASP A 153 -3.29 3.28 7.41
N ARG A 154 -2.88 3.63 6.19
CA ARG A 154 -3.37 2.98 4.96
C ARG A 154 -3.03 1.49 4.92
N TYR A 155 -1.86 1.10 5.43
CA TYR A 155 -1.46 -0.31 5.58
C TYR A 155 -2.18 -1.04 6.74
N GLY A 156 -2.95 -0.34 7.58
CA GLY A 156 -3.48 -0.91 8.83
C GLY A 156 -2.36 -1.29 9.80
N ALA A 157 -1.21 -0.61 9.75
CA ALA A 157 -0.02 -0.92 10.53
C ALA A 157 -0.12 -0.34 11.96
N ASP A 158 -1.14 -0.78 12.71
CA ASP A 158 -1.50 -0.22 14.02
C ASP A 158 -0.47 -0.47 15.12
N HIS A 159 0.42 -1.45 14.94
CA HIS A 159 1.45 -1.82 15.91
C HIS A 159 2.85 -1.31 15.58
N VAL A 160 3.06 -0.78 14.38
CA VAL A 160 4.37 -0.23 13.97
C VAL A 160 4.67 1.04 14.75
N GLN A 161 5.91 1.14 15.22
CA GLN A 161 6.44 2.31 15.92
C GLN A 161 7.20 3.25 14.96
N PHE A 162 7.48 4.47 15.41
CA PHE A 162 8.23 5.47 14.67
C PHE A 162 9.38 6.00 15.52
N ASN A 163 10.61 5.86 15.06
CA ASN A 163 11.79 6.46 15.69
C ASN A 163 12.22 7.68 14.87
N ILE A 164 11.95 8.88 15.39
CA ILE A 164 11.93 10.13 14.61
C ILE A 164 13.10 11.02 15.03
N GLU A 165 14.08 11.21 14.14
CA GLU A 165 15.28 12.02 14.41
C GLU A 165 15.05 13.51 14.15
N THR A 166 15.42 14.36 15.10
CA THR A 166 15.60 15.80 14.88
C THR A 166 17.02 16.10 14.38
N LYS A 167 17.18 16.46 13.10
CA LYS A 167 18.49 16.71 12.49
C LYS A 167 19.04 18.11 12.75
N LEU A 168 19.56 18.32 13.96
CA LEU A 168 20.25 19.55 14.35
C LEU A 168 21.74 19.31 14.58
N ASP A 169 22.49 20.41 14.47
CA ASP A 169 23.90 20.46 14.78
C ASP A 169 24.16 21.70 15.66
N PRO A 170 24.53 21.52 16.95
CA PRO A 170 24.77 22.62 17.86
C PRO A 170 25.98 23.48 17.46
N THR A 171 26.86 22.97 16.59
CA THR A 171 28.02 23.71 16.06
C THR A 171 27.65 24.56 14.84
N LEU A 172 26.49 24.30 14.23
CA LEU A 172 25.96 24.99 13.06
C LEU A 172 24.51 25.45 13.30
N PRO A 173 24.24 26.28 14.33
CA PRO A 173 22.87 26.63 14.73
C PRO A 173 22.08 27.40 13.66
N GLY A 174 22.76 27.96 12.65
CA GLY A 174 22.14 28.69 11.55
C GLY A 174 21.67 27.82 10.37
N ASP A 175 21.85 26.50 10.43
CA ASP A 175 21.42 25.60 9.34
C ASP A 175 19.98 25.09 9.51
N THR A 176 19.41 25.17 10.73
CA THR A 176 18.05 24.73 11.04
C THR A 176 17.28 25.83 11.76
N VAL A 177 15.98 25.61 12.00
CA VAL A 177 15.25 26.37 13.03
C VAL A 177 15.84 26.06 14.41
N ASP A 178 15.58 26.91 15.40
CA ASP A 178 16.07 26.69 16.76
C ASP A 178 15.49 25.39 17.37
N PRO A 179 16.18 24.75 18.33
CA PRO A 179 15.76 23.46 18.90
C PRO A 179 14.33 23.45 19.47
N VAL A 180 13.85 24.56 20.04
CA VAL A 180 12.51 24.64 20.63
C VAL A 180 11.45 24.67 19.54
N ALA A 181 11.65 25.52 18.52
CA ALA A 181 10.76 25.56 17.35
C ALA A 181 10.72 24.20 16.63
N PHE A 182 11.87 23.54 16.49
CA PHE A 182 11.96 22.22 15.87
C PHE A 182 11.12 21.18 16.62
N VAL A 183 11.34 21.05 17.94
CA VAL A 183 10.63 20.08 18.77
C VAL A 183 9.12 20.34 18.75
N ARG A 184 8.68 21.59 18.82
CA ARG A 184 7.26 21.95 18.74
C ARG A 184 6.64 21.55 17.40
N ALA A 185 7.34 21.77 16.28
CA ALA A 185 6.85 21.35 14.98
C ALA A 185 6.68 19.83 14.90
N VAL A 186 7.71 19.07 15.27
CA VAL A 186 7.67 17.59 15.22
C VAL A 186 6.62 17.01 16.17
N THR A 187 6.63 17.42 17.43
CA THR A 187 5.66 16.93 18.43
C THR A 187 4.22 17.35 18.11
N GLY A 188 4.02 18.52 17.49
CA GLY A 188 2.73 18.96 16.98
C GLY A 188 2.16 17.99 15.96
N VAL A 189 2.95 17.60 14.94
CA VAL A 189 2.52 16.61 13.93
C VAL A 189 2.25 15.24 14.55
N ILE A 190 3.10 14.79 15.49
CA ILE A 190 2.89 13.52 16.22
C ILE A 190 1.55 13.53 16.97
N ALA A 191 1.22 14.63 17.66
CA ALA A 191 0.00 14.77 18.43
C ALA A 191 -1.24 14.88 17.53
N GLU A 192 -1.17 15.69 16.47
CA GLU A 192 -2.26 15.87 15.49
C GLU A 192 -2.69 14.56 14.84
N HIS A 193 -1.73 13.69 14.53
CA HIS A 193 -1.99 12.36 13.95
C HIS A 193 -2.26 11.25 14.98
N GLY A 194 -2.34 11.59 16.28
CA GLY A 194 -2.60 10.63 17.34
C GLY A 194 -1.51 9.56 17.51
N LYS A 195 -0.25 9.86 17.17
CA LYS A 195 0.85 8.88 17.16
C LYS A 195 1.73 8.87 18.41
N VAL A 196 1.42 9.69 19.42
CA VAL A 196 2.24 9.87 20.64
C VAL A 196 2.73 8.55 21.26
N GLN A 197 1.85 7.56 21.43
CA GLN A 197 2.21 6.27 22.06
C GLN A 197 3.11 5.39 21.19
N ARG A 198 3.08 5.59 19.88
CA ARG A 198 3.84 4.82 18.89
C ARG A 198 5.11 5.53 18.42
N SER A 199 5.37 6.74 18.89
CA SER A 199 6.53 7.53 18.50
C SER A 199 7.59 7.59 19.60
N LEU A 200 8.84 7.61 19.15
CA LEU A 200 10.01 7.98 19.93
C LEU A 200 10.69 9.16 19.23
N LEU A 201 11.17 10.14 19.99
CA LEU A 201 12.02 11.19 19.47
C LEU A 201 13.49 10.84 19.71
N GLN A 202 14.27 10.72 18.64
CA GLN A 202 15.72 10.49 18.72
C GLN A 202 16.50 11.74 18.33
N SER A 203 17.70 11.92 18.89
CA SER A 203 18.58 13.03 18.49
C SER A 203 20.01 12.86 19.00
N PHE A 204 20.97 13.37 18.23
CA PHE A 204 22.32 13.66 18.73
C PHE A 204 22.36 14.93 19.56
N ASP A 205 21.52 15.92 19.25
CA ASP A 205 21.41 17.17 20.00
C ASP A 205 20.39 16.98 21.13
N TRP A 206 20.90 16.60 22.30
CA TRP A 206 20.08 16.25 23.46
C TRP A 206 19.25 17.43 23.99
N ARG A 207 19.50 18.66 23.54
CA ARG A 207 18.63 19.80 23.84
C ARG A 207 17.20 19.55 23.36
N THR A 208 17.06 18.88 22.22
CA THR A 208 15.74 18.51 21.67
C THR A 208 15.04 17.45 22.51
N LEU A 209 15.79 16.49 23.07
CA LEU A 209 15.24 15.45 23.94
C LEU A 209 14.72 16.06 25.25
N VAL A 210 15.51 16.93 25.88
CA VAL A 210 15.10 17.67 27.09
C VAL A 210 13.87 18.53 26.83
N GLU A 211 13.84 19.27 25.71
CA GLU A 211 12.70 20.10 25.36
C GLU A 211 11.45 19.24 25.05
N SER A 212 11.61 18.09 24.40
CA SER A 212 10.48 17.19 24.11
C SER A 212 9.80 16.69 25.38
N LYS A 213 10.55 16.46 26.47
CA LYS A 213 9.98 16.09 27.77
C LYS A 213 9.21 17.23 28.42
N ARG A 214 9.50 18.48 28.08
CA ARG A 214 8.72 19.65 28.54
C ARG A 214 7.43 19.81 27.74
N VAL A 215 7.52 19.65 26.42
CA VAL A 215 6.39 19.85 25.50
C VAL A 215 5.41 18.67 25.54
N LEU A 216 5.92 17.44 25.55
CA LEU A 216 5.14 16.21 25.49
C LEU A 216 5.78 15.13 26.39
N PRO A 217 5.61 15.19 27.73
CA PRO A 217 6.31 14.33 28.69
C PRO A 217 6.17 12.82 28.47
N SER A 218 5.04 12.39 27.89
CA SER A 218 4.78 10.98 27.58
C SER A 218 5.51 10.45 26.34
N LEU A 219 6.08 11.32 25.51
CA LEU A 219 6.83 10.92 24.33
C LEU A 219 8.14 10.26 24.77
N ARG A 220 8.38 9.03 24.30
CA ARG A 220 9.64 8.31 24.57
C ARG A 220 10.78 8.99 23.82
N THR A 221 11.99 8.93 24.39
CA THR A 221 13.17 9.56 23.80
C THR A 221 14.36 8.61 23.71
N VAL A 222 15.13 8.80 22.65
CA VAL A 222 16.31 7.99 22.29
C VAL A 222 17.52 8.91 22.18
N ALA A 223 18.54 8.66 23.02
CA ALA A 223 19.78 9.42 23.00
C ALA A 223 20.76 8.81 21.99
N LEU A 224 20.97 9.49 20.86
CA LEU A 224 22.00 9.09 19.90
C LEU A 224 23.39 9.47 20.44
N ALA A 225 24.36 8.58 20.24
CA ALA A 225 25.72 8.74 20.72
C ALA A 225 26.75 8.20 19.73
N GLN A 226 27.86 8.92 19.57
CA GLN A 226 29.03 8.45 18.85
C GLN A 226 30.28 9.19 19.35
N LEU A 227 31.46 8.65 19.11
CA LEU A 227 32.72 9.27 19.56
C LEU A 227 32.81 10.78 19.22
N PRO A 228 32.47 11.25 18.00
CA PRO A 228 32.49 12.67 17.67
C PRO A 228 31.52 13.57 18.46
N THR A 229 30.50 13.02 19.12
CA THR A 229 29.50 13.82 19.88
C THR A 229 29.65 13.64 21.39
N ILE A 230 30.31 12.57 21.85
CA ILE A 230 30.49 12.25 23.27
C ILE A 230 31.95 12.43 23.67
N TYR A 231 32.25 13.62 24.19
CA TYR A 231 33.56 14.00 24.73
C TYR A 231 33.42 15.07 25.82
N PRO A 232 34.42 15.28 26.70
CA PRO A 232 34.36 16.31 27.73
C PRO A 232 34.14 17.72 27.16
N GLY A 233 33.15 18.44 27.69
CA GLY A 233 32.79 19.79 27.22
C GLY A 233 31.99 19.83 25.92
N THR A 234 31.46 18.69 25.48
CA THR A 234 30.63 18.58 24.28
C THR A 234 29.39 19.51 24.33
N PRO A 235 29.06 20.22 23.23
CA PRO A 235 27.81 21.00 23.14
C PRO A 235 26.58 20.13 22.87
N TRP A 236 26.76 18.84 22.56
CA TRP A 236 25.71 17.94 22.10
C TRP A 236 24.79 17.43 23.22
N THR A 237 25.25 17.44 24.48
CA THR A 237 24.58 16.75 25.60
C THR A 237 23.71 17.65 26.47
N ALA A 238 23.22 18.77 25.91
CA ALA A 238 22.38 19.74 26.64
C ALA A 238 23.00 20.26 27.96
N GLY A 239 24.34 20.34 28.02
CA GLY A 239 25.07 20.75 29.23
C GLY A 239 25.30 19.65 30.26
N VAL A 240 24.87 18.40 30.00
CA VAL A 240 25.20 17.26 30.85
C VAL A 240 26.70 16.95 30.75
N PRO A 241 27.46 16.97 31.86
CA PRO A 241 28.89 16.71 31.84
C PRO A 241 29.20 15.27 31.38
N ILE A 242 30.15 15.15 30.43
CA ILE A 242 30.67 13.88 29.95
C ILE A 242 32.07 13.66 30.51
N GLY A 243 32.23 12.59 31.30
CA GLY A 243 33.50 12.17 31.88
C GLY A 243 34.33 11.28 30.95
N ALA A 244 35.58 11.04 31.32
CA ALA A 244 36.47 10.11 30.59
C ALA A 244 35.98 8.65 30.64
N ASP A 245 35.09 8.30 31.57
CA ASP A 245 34.47 6.99 31.72
C ASP A 245 33.20 6.81 30.89
N ALA A 246 32.86 7.75 29.98
CA ALA A 246 31.59 7.73 29.23
C ALA A 246 31.31 6.36 28.59
N TRP A 247 32.25 5.86 27.79
CA TRP A 247 32.12 4.57 27.11
C TRP A 247 32.30 3.35 28.02
N ASN A 248 32.72 3.57 29.28
CA ASN A 248 32.84 2.54 30.33
C ASN A 248 31.69 2.65 31.36
N GLY A 249 30.49 3.00 30.88
CA GLY A 249 29.26 3.07 31.67
C GLY A 249 28.89 4.46 32.19
N GLY A 250 29.79 5.45 32.11
CA GLY A 250 29.49 6.83 32.51
C GLY A 250 28.38 7.48 31.67
N LEU A 251 28.30 7.12 30.38
CA LEU A 251 27.31 7.65 29.43
C LEU A 251 25.87 7.27 29.84
N VAL A 252 25.68 6.11 30.46
CA VAL A 252 24.36 5.66 30.92
C VAL A 252 23.76 6.64 31.92
N ARG A 253 24.54 7.11 32.89
CA ARG A 253 24.09 8.11 33.88
C ARG A 253 23.72 9.45 33.21
N ALA A 254 24.46 9.82 32.17
CA ALA A 254 24.18 11.04 31.41
C ALA A 254 22.84 10.93 30.66
N VAL A 255 22.57 9.78 30.02
CA VAL A 255 21.30 9.49 29.34
C VAL A 255 20.13 9.44 30.33
N GLU A 256 20.30 8.80 31.50
CA GLU A 256 19.28 8.78 32.56
C GLU A 256 18.96 10.20 33.06
N SER A 257 19.98 11.07 33.19
CA SER A 257 19.79 12.42 33.73
C SER A 257 18.90 13.32 32.87
N ILE A 258 18.79 13.04 31.56
CA ILE A 258 17.88 13.72 30.64
C ILE A 258 16.54 12.99 30.48
N GLY A 259 16.33 11.90 31.22
CA GLY A 259 15.10 11.11 31.20
C GLY A 259 14.87 10.35 29.90
N ALA A 260 15.92 10.02 29.14
CA ALA A 260 15.81 9.19 27.94
C ALA A 260 15.67 7.71 28.29
N GLN A 261 14.92 6.97 27.47
CA GLN A 261 14.60 5.55 27.70
C GLN A 261 15.56 4.62 26.93
N VAL A 262 16.16 5.13 25.86
CA VAL A 262 17.00 4.33 24.94
C VAL A 262 18.34 5.03 24.76
N LEU A 263 19.42 4.27 24.85
CA LEU A 263 20.76 4.64 24.40
C LEU A 263 20.97 4.03 23.01
N SER A 264 21.26 4.88 22.02
CA SER A 264 21.42 4.47 20.61
C SER A 264 22.81 4.86 20.09
N PRO A 265 23.85 4.03 20.36
CA PRO A 265 25.22 4.34 19.99
C PRO A 265 25.55 3.84 18.57
N ARG A 266 26.52 4.49 17.92
CA ARG A 266 27.17 3.87 16.76
C ARG A 266 27.73 2.51 17.15
N TYR A 267 27.44 1.46 16.38
CA TYR A 267 27.76 0.08 16.79
C TYR A 267 29.25 -0.18 17.06
N ASN A 268 30.15 0.53 16.35
CA ASN A 268 31.60 0.42 16.55
C ASN A 268 32.10 1.05 17.86
N ASP A 269 31.32 1.94 18.46
CA ASP A 269 31.66 2.59 19.73
C ASP A 269 31.09 1.78 20.93
N LEU A 270 30.29 0.74 20.65
CA LEU A 270 29.58 -0.07 21.64
C LEU A 270 30.43 -1.24 22.18
N ASN A 271 30.58 -1.31 23.49
CA ASN A 271 31.26 -2.39 24.21
C ASN A 271 30.36 -3.05 25.27
N ASP A 272 30.76 -4.22 25.77
CA ASP A 272 29.96 -5.03 26.69
C ASP A 272 29.75 -4.36 28.04
N THR A 273 30.72 -3.57 28.51
CA THR A 273 30.59 -2.78 29.74
C THR A 273 29.44 -1.78 29.63
N LEU A 274 29.35 -1.08 28.49
CA LEU A 274 28.28 -0.10 28.25
C LEU A 274 26.92 -0.78 28.10
N ILE A 275 26.84 -1.91 27.40
CA ILE A 275 25.60 -2.71 27.29
C ILE A 275 25.12 -3.15 28.68
N ALA A 276 26.01 -3.77 29.47
CA ALA A 276 25.67 -4.24 30.81
C ALA A 276 25.26 -3.09 31.73
N ALA A 277 25.95 -1.95 31.68
CA ALA A 277 25.61 -0.76 32.46
C ALA A 277 24.22 -0.22 32.09
N ALA A 278 23.87 -0.16 30.80
CA ALA A 278 22.56 0.29 30.34
C ALA A 278 21.45 -0.67 30.81
N GLN A 279 21.66 -1.98 30.65
CA GLN A 279 20.70 -3.00 31.06
C GLN A 279 20.47 -3.02 32.58
N GLN A 280 21.51 -2.87 33.40
CA GLN A 280 21.39 -2.76 34.86
C GLN A 280 20.55 -1.57 35.31
N ARG A 281 20.44 -0.56 34.45
CA ARG A 281 19.74 0.70 34.68
C ARG A 281 18.37 0.75 33.98
N GLY A 282 17.98 -0.32 33.30
CA GLY A 282 16.71 -0.41 32.58
C GLY A 282 16.64 0.42 31.30
N LEU A 283 17.77 0.92 30.79
CA LEU A 283 17.83 1.53 29.46
C LEU A 283 17.84 0.45 28.38
N LEU A 284 17.14 0.71 27.29
CA LEU A 284 17.25 -0.10 26.08
C LEU A 284 18.50 0.32 25.28
N VAL A 285 19.16 -0.63 24.64
CA VAL A 285 20.33 -0.40 23.77
C VAL A 285 20.00 -0.78 22.35
N ILE A 286 19.99 0.19 21.44
CA ILE A 286 19.65 0.00 20.02
C ILE A 286 20.75 0.62 19.15
N PRO A 287 21.80 -0.12 18.76
CA PRO A 287 22.87 0.43 17.93
C PRO A 287 22.46 0.66 16.46
N TRP A 288 23.21 1.55 15.81
CA TRP A 288 23.06 1.91 14.40
C TRP A 288 24.42 2.13 13.70
N THR A 289 24.51 2.17 12.37
CA THR A 289 23.65 1.45 11.42
C THR A 289 24.36 0.14 11.09
N VAL A 290 23.73 -1.00 11.34
CA VAL A 290 24.38 -2.33 11.22
C VAL A 290 23.85 -3.02 9.97
N ASN A 291 24.72 -3.38 9.03
CA ASN A 291 24.32 -3.78 7.67
C ASN A 291 24.76 -5.18 7.24
N ASP A 292 25.65 -5.84 7.99
CA ASP A 292 26.10 -7.20 7.70
C ASP A 292 25.57 -8.21 8.74
N ALA A 293 25.20 -9.38 8.25
CA ALA A 293 24.62 -10.44 9.08
C ALA A 293 25.52 -10.90 10.25
N PRO A 294 26.86 -11.06 10.10
CA PRO A 294 27.73 -11.42 11.22
C PRO A 294 27.68 -10.41 12.37
N THR A 295 27.76 -9.12 12.08
CA THR A 295 27.69 -8.07 13.11
C THR A 295 26.30 -8.01 13.75
N MET A 296 25.23 -8.14 12.96
CA MET A 296 23.86 -8.23 13.49
C MET A 296 23.72 -9.39 14.50
N GLY A 297 24.18 -10.59 14.10
CA GLY A 297 24.12 -11.78 14.96
C GLY A 297 24.92 -11.63 16.24
N SER A 298 26.13 -11.06 16.15
CA SER A 298 26.98 -10.79 17.31
C SER A 298 26.34 -9.80 18.29
N LEU A 299 25.74 -8.71 17.81
CA LEU A 299 25.06 -7.73 18.67
C LEU A 299 23.83 -8.32 19.35
N ILE A 300 23.05 -9.14 18.64
CA ILE A 300 21.93 -9.89 19.22
C ILE A 300 22.43 -10.81 20.36
N ASP A 301 23.52 -11.55 20.15
CA ASP A 301 24.10 -12.43 21.17
C ASP A 301 24.61 -11.67 22.41
N ARG A 302 25.07 -10.42 22.20
CA ARG A 302 25.50 -9.50 23.26
C ARG A 302 24.32 -8.85 24.00
N GLY A 303 23.08 -9.10 23.56
CA GLY A 303 21.86 -8.71 24.26
C GLY A 303 21.39 -7.29 24.01
N VAL A 304 21.72 -6.68 22.86
CA VAL A 304 21.09 -5.42 22.45
C VAL A 304 19.57 -5.61 22.30
N ASP A 305 18.79 -4.57 22.56
CA ASP A 305 17.34 -4.62 22.55
C ASP A 305 16.74 -4.40 21.15
N GLY A 306 17.54 -3.94 20.20
CA GLY A 306 17.14 -3.73 18.81
C GLY A 306 18.33 -3.39 17.93
N ILE A 307 18.10 -3.28 16.62
CA ILE A 307 19.13 -2.86 15.65
C ILE A 307 18.47 -1.95 14.61
N ILE A 308 19.12 -0.83 14.30
CA ILE A 308 18.80 0.04 13.16
C ILE A 308 19.66 -0.38 11.96
N THR A 309 19.03 -0.68 10.82
CA THR A 309 19.70 -1.22 9.63
C THR A 309 19.16 -0.66 8.32
N ASP A 310 20.03 -0.50 7.32
CA ASP A 310 19.64 -0.21 5.94
C ASP A 310 18.97 -1.41 5.25
N TYR A 311 19.22 -2.62 5.75
CA TYR A 311 18.79 -3.90 5.17
C TYR A 311 17.88 -4.68 6.13
N PRO A 312 16.66 -4.19 6.40
CA PRO A 312 15.74 -4.85 7.33
C PRO A 312 15.35 -6.27 6.90
N ASN A 313 15.45 -6.59 5.59
CA ASN A 313 15.28 -7.95 5.09
C ASN A 313 16.35 -8.91 5.65
N ILE A 314 17.62 -8.48 5.68
CA ILE A 314 18.73 -9.28 6.22
C ILE A 314 18.59 -9.42 7.74
N LEU A 315 18.31 -8.32 8.44
CA LEU A 315 18.13 -8.38 9.90
C LEU A 315 16.95 -9.29 10.29
N ARG A 316 15.87 -9.30 9.51
CA ARG A 316 14.76 -10.23 9.73
C ARG A 316 15.17 -11.69 9.59
N GLU A 317 16.00 -12.02 8.60
CA GLU A 317 16.54 -13.37 8.42
C GLU A 317 17.47 -13.77 9.57
N VAL A 318 18.35 -12.86 10.01
CA VAL A 318 19.23 -13.09 11.17
C VAL A 318 18.43 -13.28 12.45
N ALA A 319 17.42 -12.43 12.70
CA ALA A 319 16.54 -12.55 13.85
C ALA A 319 15.80 -13.90 13.85
N ALA A 320 15.30 -14.34 12.69
CA ALA A 320 14.66 -15.66 12.54
C ALA A 320 15.63 -16.80 12.88
N ALA A 321 16.87 -16.74 12.38
CA ALA A 321 17.92 -17.72 12.67
C ALA A 321 18.35 -17.73 14.15
N LYS A 322 18.16 -16.61 14.85
CA LYS A 322 18.35 -16.46 16.30
C LYS A 322 17.09 -16.78 17.12
N HIS A 323 16.06 -17.34 16.48
CA HIS A 323 14.77 -17.69 17.10
C HIS A 323 14.04 -16.51 17.75
N ILE A 324 14.29 -15.27 17.29
CA ILE A 324 13.56 -14.08 17.70
C ILE A 324 12.17 -14.09 17.05
N GLU A 325 11.13 -13.80 17.84
CA GLU A 325 9.79 -13.60 17.30
C GLU A 325 9.79 -12.41 16.33
N LEU A 326 9.30 -12.64 15.11
CA LEU A 326 9.35 -11.65 14.06
C LEU A 326 8.08 -10.80 14.04
N PRO A 327 8.18 -9.46 13.86
CA PRO A 327 7.00 -8.61 13.71
C PRO A 327 6.19 -8.98 12.46
N ALA A 328 4.90 -8.64 12.46
CA ALA A 328 4.00 -8.93 11.34
C ALA A 328 4.45 -8.26 10.03
N ARG A 329 4.23 -8.93 8.90
CA ARG A 329 4.34 -8.32 7.57
C ARG A 329 3.02 -7.66 7.21
N TYR A 330 3.09 -6.51 6.54
CA TYR A 330 1.91 -5.82 6.03
C TYR A 330 1.87 -5.93 4.51
N ALA A 331 0.88 -6.65 3.96
CA ALA A 331 0.64 -6.63 2.52
C ALA A 331 0.29 -5.20 2.07
N SER A 332 0.66 -4.83 0.84
CA SER A 332 0.20 -3.55 0.30
C SER A 332 -1.33 -3.52 0.33
N PRO A 333 -1.95 -2.44 0.84
CA PRO A 333 -3.39 -2.28 0.84
C PRO A 333 -3.95 -1.91 -0.54
N PHE A 334 -3.08 -1.71 -1.53
CA PHE A 334 -3.46 -1.16 -2.84
C PHE A 334 -3.61 -2.24 -3.91
N ASP A 335 -4.79 -2.30 -4.51
CA ASP A 335 -5.12 -3.27 -5.54
C ASP A 335 -4.76 -2.75 -6.94
N THR A 336 -3.61 -3.19 -7.45
CA THR A 336 -3.18 -2.93 -8.83
C THR A 336 -3.80 -3.95 -9.77
N GLN A 337 -4.75 -3.51 -10.60
CA GLN A 337 -5.44 -4.39 -11.53
C GLN A 337 -4.96 -4.17 -12.96
N GLY A 338 -4.49 -5.25 -13.59
CA GLY A 338 -4.15 -5.24 -15.00
C GLY A 338 -5.39 -5.37 -15.87
N HIS A 339 -5.82 -4.28 -16.52
CA HIS A 339 -7.00 -4.22 -17.38
C HIS A 339 -6.79 -5.14 -18.60
N ARG A 340 -7.66 -6.15 -18.72
CA ARG A 340 -7.57 -7.23 -19.71
C ARG A 340 -6.19 -7.86 -19.75
N GLY A 341 -5.56 -7.97 -18.57
CA GLY A 341 -4.15 -8.29 -18.37
C GLY A 341 -3.24 -7.07 -18.46
N ALA A 342 -2.76 -6.74 -19.66
CA ALA A 342 -1.82 -5.65 -19.87
C ALA A 342 -1.97 -5.11 -21.30
N ARG A 343 -3.18 -4.61 -21.61
CA ARG A 343 -3.59 -4.25 -22.97
C ARG A 343 -2.63 -3.27 -23.66
N SER A 344 -1.97 -2.37 -22.93
CA SER A 344 -0.95 -1.47 -23.51
C SER A 344 0.27 -2.20 -24.08
N PHE A 345 0.55 -3.43 -23.64
CA PHE A 345 1.78 -4.16 -23.97
C PHE A 345 1.54 -5.42 -24.79
N ARG A 346 0.42 -6.11 -24.59
CA ARG A 346 0.08 -7.37 -25.26
C ARG A 346 -1.41 -7.37 -25.66
N PRO A 347 -1.80 -8.19 -26.67
CA PRO A 347 -3.20 -8.29 -27.10
C PRO A 347 -4.10 -8.62 -25.91
N GLU A 348 -5.16 -7.84 -25.73
CA GLU A 348 -6.04 -7.90 -24.56
C GLU A 348 -6.68 -9.26 -24.34
N ASN A 349 -7.00 -9.60 -23.08
CA ASN A 349 -7.76 -10.79 -22.73
C ASN A 349 -7.11 -12.11 -23.22
N THR A 350 -5.78 -12.10 -23.42
CA THR A 350 -4.99 -13.26 -23.85
C THR A 350 -4.02 -13.73 -22.77
N ILE A 351 -3.62 -15.01 -22.84
CA ILE A 351 -2.58 -15.57 -21.95
C ILE A 351 -1.28 -14.75 -21.99
N PRO A 352 -0.74 -14.30 -23.15
CA PRO A 352 0.40 -13.40 -23.19
C PRO A 352 0.23 -12.09 -22.39
N ALA A 353 -0.97 -11.49 -22.40
CA ALA A 353 -1.23 -10.28 -21.62
C ALA A 353 -1.26 -10.56 -20.12
N PHE A 354 -1.93 -11.63 -19.69
CA PHE A 354 -1.94 -12.06 -18.29
C PHE A 354 -0.55 -12.45 -17.81
N ALA A 355 0.22 -13.18 -18.62
CA ALA A 355 1.61 -13.53 -18.34
C ALA A 355 2.48 -12.30 -18.10
N TYR A 356 2.35 -11.29 -18.98
CA TYR A 356 3.08 -10.03 -18.83
C TYR A 356 2.69 -9.33 -17.52
N ALA A 357 1.39 -9.20 -17.24
CA ALA A 357 0.92 -8.55 -16.01
C ALA A 357 1.43 -9.25 -14.74
N ILE A 358 1.35 -10.59 -14.68
CA ILE A 358 1.89 -11.39 -13.57
C ILE A 358 3.39 -11.18 -13.41
N SER A 359 4.14 -11.15 -14.53
CA SER A 359 5.60 -10.94 -14.48
C SER A 359 6.01 -9.58 -13.90
N LYS A 360 5.09 -8.60 -13.91
CA LYS A 360 5.29 -7.28 -13.32
C LYS A 360 4.87 -7.19 -11.86
N GLY A 361 4.09 -8.15 -11.37
CA GLY A 361 3.63 -8.19 -9.98
C GLY A 361 2.31 -7.47 -9.72
N VAL A 362 1.42 -7.33 -10.72
CA VAL A 362 0.06 -6.82 -10.46
C VAL A 362 -0.67 -7.73 -9.49
N THR A 363 -1.50 -7.18 -8.61
CA THR A 363 -2.21 -7.96 -7.59
C THR A 363 -3.42 -8.70 -8.16
N THR A 364 -4.09 -8.10 -9.15
CA THR A 364 -5.33 -8.61 -9.72
C THR A 364 -5.27 -8.59 -11.25
N LEU A 365 -5.76 -9.66 -11.88
CA LEU A 365 -6.05 -9.66 -13.32
C LEU A 365 -7.51 -9.27 -13.51
N GLU A 366 -7.72 -8.16 -14.18
CA GLU A 366 -9.03 -7.78 -14.68
C GLU A 366 -9.20 -8.42 -16.07
N LEU A 367 -10.37 -9.01 -16.33
CA LEU A 367 -10.69 -9.68 -17.58
C LEU A 367 -12.19 -9.75 -17.82
N ASP A 368 -12.55 -9.80 -19.10
CA ASP A 368 -13.93 -9.89 -19.55
C ASP A 368 -14.31 -11.29 -19.97
N THR A 369 -15.59 -11.65 -19.87
CA THR A 369 -16.08 -12.96 -20.29
C THR A 369 -17.28 -12.89 -21.22
N GLY A 370 -17.43 -13.94 -22.02
CA GLY A 370 -18.61 -14.29 -22.80
C GLY A 370 -18.92 -15.79 -22.72
N VAL A 371 -20.11 -16.20 -23.15
CA VAL A 371 -20.54 -17.61 -23.17
C VAL A 371 -20.77 -18.06 -24.60
N THR A 372 -20.12 -19.14 -25.02
CA THR A 372 -20.25 -19.74 -26.34
C THR A 372 -21.57 -20.50 -26.51
N LYS A 373 -21.90 -20.88 -27.75
CA LYS A 373 -23.09 -21.69 -28.10
C LYS A 373 -23.17 -23.03 -27.36
N ASP A 374 -22.02 -23.67 -27.16
CA ASP A 374 -21.84 -24.91 -26.40
C ASP A 374 -21.63 -24.67 -24.89
N GLY A 375 -21.82 -23.43 -24.43
CA GLY A 375 -21.91 -23.09 -23.02
C GLY A 375 -20.58 -22.94 -22.29
N VAL A 376 -19.49 -22.68 -23.01
CA VAL A 376 -18.14 -22.48 -22.46
C VAL A 376 -17.91 -20.99 -22.16
N LEU A 377 -17.32 -20.69 -21.01
CA LEU A 377 -16.85 -19.34 -20.69
C LEU A 377 -15.55 -19.05 -21.43
N VAL A 378 -15.58 -18.06 -22.32
CA VAL A 378 -14.42 -17.52 -23.04
C VAL A 378 -14.08 -16.13 -22.55
N VAL A 379 -12.82 -15.75 -22.66
CA VAL A 379 -12.30 -14.47 -22.16
C VAL A 379 -12.20 -13.48 -23.32
N THR A 380 -13.08 -12.49 -23.32
CA THR A 380 -13.23 -11.50 -24.39
C THR A 380 -14.10 -10.34 -23.93
N HIS A 381 -13.74 -9.12 -24.33
CA HIS A 381 -14.49 -7.91 -24.01
C HIS A 381 -15.77 -7.76 -24.81
N ASP A 382 -15.73 -8.16 -26.08
CA ASP A 382 -16.83 -7.87 -26.98
C ASP A 382 -17.80 -9.04 -27.04
N ARG A 383 -19.09 -8.73 -27.16
CA ARG A 383 -20.14 -9.75 -27.39
C ARG A 383 -19.99 -10.43 -28.76
N ARG A 384 -19.18 -9.85 -29.64
CA ARG A 384 -18.76 -10.37 -30.95
C ARG A 384 -17.27 -10.64 -30.97
N VAL A 385 -16.83 -11.52 -31.87
CA VAL A 385 -15.40 -11.66 -32.20
C VAL A 385 -14.93 -10.34 -32.83
N ASN A 386 -14.18 -9.53 -32.08
CA ASN A 386 -13.79 -8.20 -32.53
C ASN A 386 -12.74 -8.29 -33.65
N PRO A 387 -12.99 -7.71 -34.84
CA PRO A 387 -12.07 -7.77 -35.97
C PRO A 387 -10.77 -6.97 -35.77
N VAL A 388 -10.73 -6.04 -34.82
CA VAL A 388 -9.49 -5.31 -34.44
C VAL A 388 -8.51 -6.25 -33.73
N HIS A 389 -9.03 -7.13 -32.86
CA HIS A 389 -8.21 -8.00 -32.02
C HIS A 389 -8.03 -9.39 -32.61
N CYS A 390 -9.04 -9.89 -33.33
CA CYS A 390 -9.14 -11.26 -33.80
C CYS A 390 -9.35 -11.35 -35.33
N ALA A 391 -8.45 -12.07 -36.00
CA ALA A 391 -8.54 -12.40 -37.42
C ALA A 391 -8.95 -13.88 -37.61
N GLY A 392 -9.93 -14.13 -38.48
CA GLY A 392 -10.35 -15.49 -38.80
C GLY A 392 -11.75 -15.58 -39.41
N PRO A 393 -12.24 -16.80 -39.70
CA PRO A 393 -13.48 -17.04 -40.44
C PRO A 393 -14.77 -16.61 -39.72
N PHE A 394 -14.70 -16.31 -38.42
CA PHE A 394 -15.85 -15.96 -37.60
C PHE A 394 -15.76 -14.53 -37.03
N SER A 395 -14.83 -13.72 -37.55
CA SER A 395 -14.69 -12.32 -37.15
C SER A 395 -16.00 -11.55 -37.39
N GLY A 396 -16.39 -10.73 -36.43
CA GLY A 396 -17.65 -9.99 -36.39
C GLY A 396 -18.88 -10.79 -35.94
N GLN A 397 -18.81 -12.12 -35.78
CA GLN A 397 -19.95 -12.93 -35.34
C GLN A 397 -20.12 -12.91 -33.81
N LEU A 398 -21.34 -13.13 -33.33
CA LEU A 398 -21.63 -13.18 -31.89
C LEU A 398 -20.98 -14.38 -31.23
N VAL A 399 -20.37 -14.18 -30.07
CA VAL A 399 -19.72 -15.24 -29.30
C VAL A 399 -20.72 -16.35 -28.94
N ARG A 400 -21.95 -16.00 -28.58
CA ARG A 400 -23.02 -16.95 -28.22
C ARG A 400 -23.47 -17.85 -29.37
N ASP A 401 -23.20 -17.49 -30.62
CA ASP A 401 -23.61 -18.24 -31.80
C ASP A 401 -22.53 -19.23 -32.27
N LEU A 402 -21.33 -19.13 -31.69
CA LEU A 402 -20.16 -19.94 -32.03
C LEU A 402 -19.88 -20.98 -30.95
N THR A 403 -19.51 -22.19 -31.35
CA THR A 403 -18.94 -23.20 -30.43
C THR A 403 -17.51 -22.84 -30.04
N LEU A 404 -17.00 -23.41 -28.95
CA LEU A 404 -15.59 -23.23 -28.58
C LEU A 404 -14.64 -23.61 -29.72
N ALA A 405 -14.93 -24.71 -30.42
CA ALA A 405 -14.13 -25.17 -31.55
C ALA A 405 -14.08 -24.15 -32.71
N GLN A 406 -15.14 -23.36 -32.91
CA GLN A 406 -15.16 -22.26 -33.88
C GLN A 406 -14.40 -21.03 -33.36
N ILE A 407 -14.59 -20.66 -32.09
CA ILE A 407 -13.85 -19.57 -31.44
C ILE A 407 -12.34 -19.81 -31.51
N LYS A 408 -11.88 -21.04 -31.26
CA LYS A 408 -10.45 -21.42 -31.29
C LYS A 408 -9.81 -21.38 -32.68
N GLN A 409 -10.57 -21.11 -33.74
CA GLN A 409 -10.04 -20.89 -35.10
C GLN A 409 -9.61 -19.43 -35.33
N GLN A 410 -9.96 -18.50 -34.43
CA GLN A 410 -9.56 -17.10 -34.56
C GLN A 410 -8.13 -16.87 -34.03
N ASP A 411 -7.35 -16.03 -34.71
CA ASP A 411 -6.10 -15.48 -34.21
C ASP A 411 -6.36 -14.13 -33.54
N CYS A 412 -6.42 -14.13 -32.22
CA CYS A 412 -6.62 -12.97 -31.35
C CYS A 412 -5.31 -12.32 -30.90
N GLY A 413 -4.22 -12.59 -31.62
CA GLY A 413 -2.89 -12.03 -31.38
C GLY A 413 -2.63 -10.68 -32.03
N GLN A 414 -3.64 -10.02 -32.61
CA GLN A 414 -3.44 -8.81 -33.39
C GLN A 414 -3.03 -7.63 -32.52
N LYS A 415 -2.25 -6.71 -33.11
CA LYS A 415 -1.97 -5.42 -32.49
C LYS A 415 -3.14 -4.49 -32.74
N ASP A 416 -3.67 -3.91 -31.68
CA ASP A 416 -4.62 -2.80 -31.74
C ASP A 416 -3.89 -1.50 -32.12
N PRO A 417 -4.28 -0.81 -33.21
CA PRO A 417 -3.72 0.48 -33.61
C PRO A 417 -3.81 1.56 -32.52
N GLY A 418 -4.78 1.49 -31.61
CA GLY A 418 -4.95 2.41 -30.49
C GLY A 418 -3.89 2.27 -29.40
N PHE A 419 -3.12 1.17 -29.38
CA PHE A 419 -2.10 0.90 -28.37
C PHE A 419 -0.70 0.85 -29.00
N PRO A 420 0.01 1.98 -29.13
CA PRO A 420 1.28 2.05 -29.86
C PRO A 420 2.38 1.18 -29.25
N LYS A 421 2.38 1.00 -27.92
CA LYS A 421 3.34 0.16 -27.18
C LYS A 421 3.05 -1.34 -27.30
N GLN A 422 1.87 -1.73 -27.79
CA GLN A 422 1.45 -3.12 -27.82
C GLN A 422 2.25 -3.90 -28.87
N VAL A 423 2.64 -5.12 -28.51
CA VAL A 423 3.37 -6.05 -29.38
C VAL A 423 2.42 -7.18 -29.76
N ALA A 424 2.18 -7.36 -31.06
CA ALA A 424 1.39 -8.46 -31.59
C ALA A 424 1.94 -9.82 -31.14
N GLN A 425 1.05 -10.81 -31.01
CA GLN A 425 1.36 -12.19 -30.66
C GLN A 425 0.67 -13.16 -31.64
N PRO A 426 1.06 -13.18 -32.92
CA PRO A 426 0.38 -13.99 -33.94
C PRO A 426 0.23 -15.46 -33.53
N GLY A 427 -0.91 -16.06 -33.86
CA GLY A 427 -1.29 -17.41 -33.49
C GLY A 427 -1.93 -17.54 -32.11
N THR A 428 -2.06 -16.45 -31.35
CA THR A 428 -2.73 -16.46 -30.04
C THR A 428 -4.23 -16.70 -30.21
N ARG A 429 -4.78 -17.64 -29.46
CA ARG A 429 -6.23 -17.94 -29.48
C ARG A 429 -6.94 -17.22 -28.34
N MET A 430 -8.23 -16.93 -28.52
CA MET A 430 -9.11 -16.53 -27.42
C MET A 430 -9.09 -17.65 -26.35
N PRO A 431 -8.70 -17.36 -25.10
CA PRO A 431 -8.70 -18.36 -24.04
C PRO A 431 -10.11 -18.58 -23.48
N THR A 432 -10.32 -19.76 -22.94
CA THR A 432 -11.40 -20.05 -22.00
C THR A 432 -11.03 -19.51 -20.63
N LEU A 433 -12.02 -19.27 -19.78
CA LEU A 433 -11.75 -18.87 -18.41
C LEU A 433 -10.97 -19.95 -17.64
N GLN A 434 -11.23 -21.24 -17.92
CA GLN A 434 -10.48 -22.34 -17.30
C GLN A 434 -9.00 -22.32 -17.70
N GLU A 435 -8.67 -22.09 -18.98
CA GLU A 435 -7.27 -21.97 -19.42
C GLU A 435 -6.54 -20.81 -18.72
N VAL A 436 -7.23 -19.71 -18.41
CA VAL A 436 -6.64 -18.61 -17.61
C VAL A 436 -6.38 -19.06 -16.17
N PHE A 437 -7.33 -19.72 -15.52
CA PHE A 437 -7.14 -20.25 -14.17
C PHE A 437 -5.99 -21.26 -14.11
N ASP A 438 -5.93 -22.20 -15.05
CA ASP A 438 -4.87 -23.20 -15.16
C ASP A 438 -3.51 -22.53 -15.36
N TYR A 439 -3.43 -21.51 -16.23
CA TYR A 439 -2.20 -20.77 -16.46
C TYR A 439 -1.72 -20.06 -15.19
N VAL A 440 -2.60 -19.35 -14.48
CA VAL A 440 -2.25 -18.66 -13.24
C VAL A 440 -1.82 -19.65 -12.16
N HIS A 441 -2.54 -20.77 -12.01
CA HIS A 441 -2.19 -21.81 -11.05
C HIS A 441 -0.78 -22.39 -11.31
N ALA A 442 -0.44 -22.61 -12.58
CA ALA A 442 0.85 -23.20 -12.96
C ALA A 442 2.02 -22.20 -12.92
N ASN A 443 1.79 -20.90 -13.13
CA ASN A 443 2.87 -19.94 -13.43
C ASN A 443 3.02 -18.80 -12.41
N ALA A 444 2.00 -18.47 -11.60
CA ALA A 444 2.11 -17.36 -10.66
C ALA A 444 2.88 -17.76 -9.39
N THR A 445 3.85 -16.94 -8.99
CA THR A 445 4.66 -17.14 -7.76
C THR A 445 4.00 -16.53 -6.51
N TYR A 446 2.83 -15.93 -6.66
CA TYR A 446 2.08 -15.24 -5.61
C TYR A 446 0.57 -15.38 -5.87
N PRO A 447 -0.30 -15.16 -4.87
CA PRO A 447 -1.73 -15.42 -4.99
C PRO A 447 -2.47 -14.31 -5.77
N VAL A 448 -2.26 -14.26 -7.10
CA VAL A 448 -2.97 -13.37 -8.04
C VAL A 448 -4.50 -13.45 -7.86
N ARG A 449 -5.17 -12.30 -7.79
CA ARG A 449 -6.64 -12.22 -7.72
C ARG A 449 -7.24 -12.05 -9.13
N PHE A 450 -8.54 -12.22 -9.25
CA PHE A 450 -9.29 -12.03 -10.49
C PHE A 450 -10.43 -11.04 -10.28
N ASN A 451 -10.59 -10.09 -11.20
CA ASN A 451 -11.78 -9.27 -11.32
C ASN A 451 -12.43 -9.59 -12.67
N ILE A 452 -13.54 -10.35 -12.64
CA ILE A 452 -14.09 -11.00 -13.82
C ILE A 452 -15.37 -10.29 -14.24
N GLU A 453 -15.35 -9.64 -15.39
CA GLU A 453 -16.51 -8.95 -15.96
C GLU A 453 -17.41 -9.92 -16.74
N THR A 454 -18.72 -9.83 -16.52
CA THR A 454 -19.70 -10.38 -17.48
C THR A 454 -20.07 -9.33 -18.50
N LYS A 455 -19.69 -9.55 -19.76
CA LYS A 455 -20.07 -8.66 -20.86
C LYS A 455 -21.45 -8.98 -21.41
N ILE A 456 -22.45 -8.32 -20.82
CA ILE A 456 -23.87 -8.51 -21.08
C ILE A 456 -24.60 -7.17 -20.98
N SER A 457 -25.67 -7.02 -21.79
CA SER A 457 -26.53 -5.85 -21.77
C SER A 457 -27.97 -6.23 -21.41
N PRO A 458 -28.68 -5.39 -20.63
CA PRO A 458 -30.12 -5.53 -20.41
C PRO A 458 -30.96 -5.00 -21.58
N LEU A 459 -30.34 -4.34 -22.56
CA LEU A 459 -31.03 -3.65 -23.66
C LEU A 459 -31.18 -4.48 -24.92
N VAL A 460 -30.36 -5.52 -25.08
CA VAL A 460 -30.35 -6.36 -26.27
C VAL A 460 -30.20 -7.83 -25.90
N ASP A 461 -30.71 -8.68 -26.76
CA ASP A 461 -30.58 -10.13 -26.66
C ASP A 461 -29.47 -10.59 -27.61
N ASP A 462 -28.21 -10.44 -27.21
CA ASP A 462 -27.02 -10.81 -28.00
C ASP A 462 -25.98 -11.64 -27.22
N THR A 463 -26.33 -12.05 -26.00
CA THR A 463 -25.59 -13.00 -25.15
C THR A 463 -26.53 -14.12 -24.69
N VAL A 464 -26.06 -15.07 -23.85
CA VAL A 464 -26.98 -15.97 -23.14
C VAL A 464 -27.72 -15.21 -22.02
N PRO A 465 -28.89 -15.67 -21.55
CA PRO A 465 -29.60 -15.00 -20.45
C PRO A 465 -28.71 -14.75 -19.23
N TYR A 466 -28.86 -13.59 -18.59
CA TYR A 466 -27.97 -13.14 -17.50
C TYR A 466 -27.86 -14.16 -16.36
N ASP A 467 -28.92 -14.88 -16.05
CA ASP A 467 -28.95 -15.87 -14.97
C ASP A 467 -28.18 -17.14 -15.34
N VAL A 468 -28.25 -17.57 -16.60
CA VAL A 468 -27.42 -18.65 -17.15
C VAL A 468 -25.95 -18.25 -17.12
N PHE A 469 -25.62 -17.05 -17.57
CA PHE A 469 -24.24 -16.54 -17.55
C PHE A 469 -23.71 -16.50 -16.11
N THR A 470 -24.43 -15.80 -15.21
CA THR A 470 -24.00 -15.63 -13.81
C THR A 470 -23.80 -16.98 -13.11
N ARG A 471 -24.71 -17.94 -13.28
CA ARG A 471 -24.58 -19.27 -12.67
C ARG A 471 -23.36 -20.03 -13.19
N LYS A 472 -23.06 -19.94 -14.50
CA LYS A 472 -21.86 -20.54 -15.08
C LYS A 472 -20.60 -19.93 -14.49
N LEU A 473 -20.55 -18.61 -14.37
CA LEU A 473 -19.37 -17.91 -13.82
C LEU A 473 -19.16 -18.26 -12.35
N VAL A 474 -20.20 -18.20 -11.52
CA VAL A 474 -20.11 -18.60 -10.10
C VAL A 474 -19.66 -20.06 -9.97
N ALA A 475 -20.25 -20.98 -10.74
CA ALA A 475 -19.87 -22.39 -10.71
C ALA A 475 -18.41 -22.60 -11.15
N ALA A 476 -17.92 -21.88 -12.16
CA ALA A 476 -16.53 -21.96 -12.59
C ALA A 476 -15.55 -21.46 -11.50
N ILE A 477 -15.90 -20.38 -10.80
CA ILE A 477 -15.09 -19.87 -9.67
C ILE A 477 -15.07 -20.88 -8.52
N GLU A 478 -16.22 -21.43 -8.13
CA GLU A 478 -16.34 -22.39 -7.03
C GLU A 478 -15.65 -23.73 -7.37
N ALA A 479 -15.76 -24.21 -8.60
CA ALA A 479 -15.10 -25.44 -9.05
C ALA A 479 -13.57 -25.34 -8.99
N ASN A 480 -13.01 -24.13 -9.04
CA ASN A 480 -11.57 -23.87 -8.95
C ASN A 480 -11.13 -23.41 -7.55
N GLY A 481 -12.03 -23.35 -6.55
CA GLY A 481 -11.70 -22.91 -5.19
C GLY A 481 -11.26 -21.45 -5.11
N LEU A 482 -11.75 -20.61 -6.02
CA LEU A 482 -11.33 -19.21 -6.18
C LEU A 482 -12.24 -18.21 -5.47
N GLU A 483 -13.16 -18.65 -4.59
CA GLU A 483 -14.19 -17.78 -4.01
C GLU A 483 -13.61 -16.61 -3.21
N ASN A 484 -12.41 -16.76 -2.64
CA ASN A 484 -11.70 -15.71 -1.89
C ASN A 484 -10.65 -14.94 -2.73
N ARG A 485 -10.48 -15.31 -4.00
CA ARG A 485 -9.50 -14.72 -4.93
C ARG A 485 -10.15 -14.12 -6.18
N ALA A 486 -11.44 -14.36 -6.41
CA ALA A 486 -12.17 -13.82 -7.55
C ALA A 486 -13.28 -12.86 -7.09
N MET A 487 -13.48 -11.82 -7.89
CA MET A 487 -14.60 -10.91 -7.81
C MET A 487 -15.38 -10.97 -9.13
N ILE A 488 -16.69 -10.77 -9.08
CA ILE A 488 -17.52 -10.62 -10.27
C ILE A 488 -17.92 -9.15 -10.43
N GLN A 489 -17.56 -8.56 -11.56
CA GLN A 489 -17.96 -7.21 -11.93
C GLN A 489 -18.96 -7.21 -13.09
N SER A 490 -19.84 -6.23 -13.14
CA SER A 490 -20.71 -6.02 -14.31
C SER A 490 -21.38 -4.66 -14.27
N PHE A 491 -21.59 -4.06 -15.44
CA PHE A 491 -22.52 -2.94 -15.62
C PHE A 491 -23.98 -3.37 -15.48
N ASP A 492 -24.33 -4.62 -15.84
CA ASP A 492 -25.64 -5.18 -15.59
C ASP A 492 -25.70 -5.76 -14.17
N TRP A 493 -26.23 -4.96 -13.25
CA TRP A 493 -26.26 -5.31 -11.84
C TRP A 493 -27.19 -6.49 -11.53
N ARG A 494 -27.99 -6.98 -12.48
CA ARG A 494 -28.68 -8.27 -12.32
C ARG A 494 -27.67 -9.39 -12.09
N THR A 495 -26.51 -9.33 -12.76
CA THR A 495 -25.39 -10.27 -12.56
C THR A 495 -24.89 -10.22 -11.12
N ILE A 496 -24.49 -9.05 -10.61
CA ILE A 496 -23.86 -8.96 -9.29
C ILE A 496 -24.83 -9.28 -8.16
N ILE A 497 -26.10 -8.86 -8.30
CA ILE A 497 -27.16 -9.19 -7.33
C ILE A 497 -27.38 -10.71 -7.28
N LEU A 498 -27.43 -11.37 -8.43
CA LEU A 498 -27.62 -12.82 -8.49
C LEU A 498 -26.35 -13.55 -7.99
N ALA A 499 -25.16 -13.14 -8.40
CA ALA A 499 -23.89 -13.71 -7.96
C ALA A 499 -23.80 -13.74 -6.43
N LYS A 500 -24.11 -12.61 -5.78
CA LYS A 500 -24.09 -12.50 -4.31
C LYS A 500 -25.15 -13.37 -3.61
N ARG A 501 -26.27 -13.66 -4.28
CA ARG A 501 -27.28 -14.62 -3.79
C ARG A 501 -26.82 -16.06 -3.92
N LEU A 502 -26.10 -16.39 -5.00
CA LEU A 502 -25.56 -17.73 -5.25
C LEU A 502 -24.40 -18.04 -4.31
N SER A 503 -23.47 -17.10 -4.14
CA SER A 503 -22.31 -17.26 -3.27
C SER A 503 -22.00 -15.96 -2.53
N ARG A 504 -22.10 -15.98 -1.20
CA ARG A 504 -21.75 -14.82 -0.36
C ARG A 504 -20.24 -14.60 -0.23
N ARG A 505 -19.44 -15.63 -0.54
CA ARG A 505 -17.98 -15.61 -0.44
C ARG A 505 -17.34 -14.85 -1.61
N ILE A 506 -17.92 -14.97 -2.81
CA ILE A 506 -17.48 -14.24 -3.99
C ILE A 506 -17.81 -12.76 -3.81
N GLU A 507 -16.80 -11.91 -3.91
CA GLU A 507 -16.97 -10.46 -3.89
C GLU A 507 -17.61 -9.98 -5.20
N THR A 508 -18.34 -8.87 -5.13
CA THR A 508 -19.04 -8.29 -6.27
C THR A 508 -18.73 -6.81 -6.42
N VAL A 509 -18.57 -6.39 -7.68
CA VAL A 509 -18.18 -5.03 -8.05
C VAL A 509 -19.28 -4.40 -8.88
N ALA A 510 -19.81 -3.28 -8.42
CA ALA A 510 -20.73 -2.47 -9.19
C ALA A 510 -19.94 -1.57 -10.15
N LEU A 511 -19.95 -1.91 -11.45
CA LEU A 511 -19.44 -1.02 -12.49
C LEU A 511 -20.43 0.11 -12.73
N VAL A 512 -19.89 1.31 -12.88
CA VAL A 512 -20.65 2.56 -12.99
C VAL A 512 -20.03 3.45 -14.06
N TRP A 513 -20.86 3.86 -15.01
CA TRP A 513 -20.50 4.83 -16.03
C TRP A 513 -21.27 6.13 -15.83
N GLN A 514 -20.54 7.24 -15.78
CA GLN A 514 -21.02 8.57 -15.42
C GLN A 514 -21.28 9.47 -16.65
N PHE A 515 -22.00 8.99 -17.66
CA PHE A 515 -22.32 9.82 -18.82
C PHE A 515 -23.74 9.59 -19.34
N ALA A 516 -24.22 10.50 -20.18
CA ALA A 516 -25.59 10.57 -20.66
C ALA A 516 -25.70 11.38 -21.96
N GLY A 517 -26.85 11.29 -22.62
CA GLY A 517 -27.10 11.99 -23.88
C GLY A 517 -26.36 11.33 -25.04
N ALA A 518 -25.73 12.12 -25.91
CA ALA A 518 -25.04 11.61 -27.10
C ALA A 518 -23.86 10.66 -26.77
N ASP A 519 -23.30 10.75 -25.57
CA ASP A 519 -22.26 9.84 -25.07
C ASP A 519 -22.82 8.44 -24.71
N CYS A 520 -24.12 8.22 -24.88
CA CYS A 520 -24.82 6.94 -24.68
C CYS A 520 -25.54 6.45 -25.95
N ASP A 521 -25.24 7.05 -27.11
CA ASP A 521 -25.85 6.68 -28.38
C ASP A 521 -25.36 5.30 -28.88
N ASN A 522 -24.20 4.81 -28.39
CA ASN A 522 -23.72 3.47 -28.68
C ASN A 522 -23.95 2.49 -27.51
N LEU A 523 -24.37 1.28 -27.86
CA LEU A 523 -24.62 0.18 -26.93
C LEU A 523 -23.35 -0.33 -26.23
N ASP A 524 -22.18 -0.07 -26.81
CA ASP A 524 -20.87 -0.40 -26.22
C ASP A 524 -20.47 0.53 -25.07
N ASP A 525 -21.15 1.68 -24.92
CA ASP A 525 -20.84 2.69 -23.90
C ASP A 525 -21.45 2.36 -22.52
N GLU A 526 -22.28 1.32 -22.44
CA GLU A 526 -22.79 0.68 -21.21
C GLU A 526 -23.17 1.66 -20.08
N CYS A 527 -23.92 2.71 -20.45
CA CYS A 527 -24.31 3.84 -19.60
C CYS A 527 -25.19 3.45 -18.39
N SER A 528 -24.57 2.84 -17.38
CA SER A 528 -25.25 2.21 -16.25
C SER A 528 -26.03 3.16 -15.35
N LEU A 529 -25.68 4.45 -15.32
CA LEU A 529 -26.42 5.47 -14.58
C LEU A 529 -27.02 6.57 -15.46
N GLU A 530 -27.40 6.26 -16.71
CA GLU A 530 -28.14 7.17 -17.61
C GLU A 530 -29.33 7.89 -16.92
N ALA A 531 -29.91 7.27 -15.88
CA ALA A 531 -30.94 7.84 -15.01
C ALA A 531 -30.55 9.13 -14.23
N VAL A 532 -29.32 9.65 -14.35
CA VAL A 532 -28.90 10.86 -13.60
C VAL A 532 -29.30 12.17 -14.28
N VAL A 533 -29.63 12.17 -15.58
CA VAL A 533 -29.97 13.43 -16.28
C VAL A 533 -31.43 13.81 -16.07
N GLY A 534 -31.70 14.48 -14.95
CA GLY A 534 -32.80 15.43 -14.75
C GLY A 534 -34.25 14.92 -14.83
N ASN A 535 -34.47 13.66 -15.23
CA ASN A 535 -35.81 13.09 -15.42
C ASN A 535 -36.07 11.90 -14.47
N PRO A 536 -36.76 12.14 -13.34
CA PRO A 536 -37.17 11.11 -12.37
C PRO A 536 -38.06 9.98 -12.90
N SER A 537 -38.61 10.09 -14.11
CA SER A 537 -39.41 9.02 -14.73
C SER A 537 -38.57 7.92 -15.37
N ILE A 538 -37.29 8.19 -15.66
CA ILE A 538 -36.38 7.23 -16.29
C ILE A 538 -35.70 6.40 -15.20
N LYS A 539 -35.83 5.07 -15.31
CA LYS A 539 -35.14 4.11 -14.46
C LYS A 539 -34.06 3.41 -15.26
N SER A 540 -32.85 3.34 -14.72
CA SER A 540 -31.76 2.64 -15.39
C SER A 540 -32.10 1.14 -15.50
N PRO A 541 -32.03 0.54 -16.70
CA PRO A 541 -32.18 -0.90 -16.87
C PRO A 541 -30.96 -1.67 -16.35
N TRP A 542 -29.84 -0.99 -16.15
CA TRP A 542 -28.55 -1.56 -15.72
C TRP A 542 -28.48 -1.83 -14.21
N THR A 543 -29.25 -1.13 -13.39
CA THR A 543 -29.19 -1.24 -11.91
C THR A 543 -29.98 -2.41 -11.33
N GLY A 544 -30.38 -3.39 -12.16
CA GLY A 544 -31.10 -4.58 -11.71
C GLY A 544 -32.43 -4.29 -11.01
N GLY A 545 -33.10 -3.20 -11.41
CA GLY A 545 -34.37 -2.76 -10.83
C GLY A 545 -34.23 -1.84 -9.61
N LEU A 546 -33.02 -1.42 -9.23
CA LEU A 546 -32.79 -0.43 -8.19
C LEU A 546 -32.93 0.99 -8.74
N ASP A 547 -33.80 1.78 -8.15
CA ASP A 547 -34.12 3.12 -8.64
C ASP A 547 -33.17 4.19 -8.06
N TRP A 548 -32.27 4.74 -8.88
CA TRP A 548 -31.37 5.83 -8.49
C TRP A 548 -32.11 6.98 -7.80
N TRP A 549 -33.28 7.39 -8.29
CA TRP A 549 -34.02 8.54 -7.77
C TRP A 549 -34.53 8.38 -6.35
N ARG A 550 -34.61 7.13 -5.87
CA ARG A 550 -34.93 6.79 -4.48
C ARG A 550 -33.72 6.93 -3.54
N TYR A 551 -32.50 6.69 -4.04
CA TYR A 551 -31.28 6.70 -3.22
C TYR A 551 -30.55 8.04 -3.30
N ARG A 552 -30.38 8.58 -4.52
CA ARG A 552 -29.63 9.81 -4.86
C ARG A 552 -28.26 9.87 -4.18
N ASP A 553 -27.65 8.70 -4.01
CA ASP A 553 -26.40 8.50 -3.32
C ASP A 553 -25.83 7.18 -3.81
N LEU A 554 -24.66 7.25 -4.46
CA LEU A 554 -24.06 6.09 -5.12
C LEU A 554 -23.72 5.00 -4.11
N GLY A 555 -23.14 5.37 -2.98
CA GLY A 555 -22.78 4.42 -1.93
C GLY A 555 -24.00 3.65 -1.43
N ARG A 556 -25.11 4.35 -1.15
CA ARG A 556 -26.37 3.71 -0.74
C ARG A 556 -26.94 2.79 -1.82
N LEU A 557 -26.90 3.21 -3.08
CA LEU A 557 -27.40 2.43 -4.21
C LEU A 557 -26.57 1.14 -4.39
N VAL A 558 -25.23 1.24 -4.37
CA VAL A 558 -24.29 0.11 -4.49
C VAL A 558 -24.47 -0.86 -3.31
N ARG A 559 -24.57 -0.35 -2.08
CA ARG A 559 -24.86 -1.19 -0.89
C ARG A 559 -26.21 -1.88 -0.98
N LYS A 560 -27.20 -1.26 -1.61
CA LYS A 560 -28.49 -1.91 -1.85
C LYS A 560 -28.39 -3.08 -2.83
N ALA A 561 -27.51 -2.98 -3.83
CA ALA A 561 -27.18 -4.10 -4.73
C ALA A 561 -26.41 -5.22 -4.01
N ASN A 562 -25.98 -4.98 -2.77
CA ASN A 562 -25.16 -5.86 -1.95
C ASN A 562 -23.75 -6.09 -2.53
N ALA A 563 -23.26 -5.11 -3.28
CA ALA A 563 -21.89 -5.10 -3.79
C ALA A 563 -20.88 -4.72 -2.69
N ASP A 564 -19.65 -5.19 -2.88
CA ASP A 564 -18.51 -5.01 -1.98
C ASP A 564 -17.59 -3.88 -2.46
N VAL A 565 -17.57 -3.63 -3.77
CA VAL A 565 -16.72 -2.64 -4.44
C VAL A 565 -17.58 -1.76 -5.36
N VAL A 566 -17.28 -0.47 -5.40
CA VAL A 566 -17.72 0.43 -6.47
C VAL A 566 -16.54 0.70 -7.41
N SER A 567 -16.79 0.55 -8.70
CA SER A 567 -15.81 0.75 -9.76
C SER A 567 -16.44 1.67 -10.79
N SER A 568 -15.85 2.84 -11.01
CA SER A 568 -16.38 3.83 -11.95
C SER A 568 -15.26 4.51 -12.73
N ASN A 569 -15.62 5.30 -13.74
CA ASN A 569 -14.70 6.33 -14.22
C ASN A 569 -14.26 7.23 -13.06
N TRP A 570 -12.97 7.57 -13.00
CA TRP A 570 -12.34 8.13 -11.80
C TRP A 570 -12.91 9.49 -11.37
N GLN A 571 -13.46 10.25 -12.31
CA GLN A 571 -14.00 11.60 -12.08
C GLN A 571 -15.18 11.59 -11.10
N VAL A 572 -15.95 10.49 -11.04
CA VAL A 572 -17.05 10.29 -10.08
C VAL A 572 -16.64 10.57 -8.64
N HIS A 573 -15.37 10.30 -8.31
CA HIS A 573 -14.84 10.34 -6.96
C HIS A 573 -14.08 11.62 -6.63
N ASP A 574 -13.94 12.54 -7.58
CA ASP A 574 -13.11 13.74 -7.38
C ASP A 574 -13.96 14.96 -6.98
N PRO A 575 -13.82 15.50 -5.75
CA PRO A 575 -14.49 16.75 -5.36
C PRO A 575 -14.16 17.95 -6.24
N ARG A 576 -12.99 17.92 -6.88
CA ARG A 576 -12.44 19.03 -7.66
C ARG A 576 -12.74 18.88 -9.15
N GLN A 577 -13.61 17.95 -9.53
CA GLN A 577 -14.08 17.83 -10.91
C GLN A 577 -14.65 19.18 -11.36
N GLY A 578 -14.07 19.73 -12.43
CA GLY A 578 -14.51 20.99 -13.04
C GLY A 578 -15.30 20.76 -14.31
N THR A 579 -15.62 21.82 -15.05
CA THR A 579 -16.07 21.68 -16.43
C THR A 579 -14.87 21.78 -17.37
N VAL A 580 -14.59 20.73 -18.15
CA VAL A 580 -13.50 20.70 -19.13
C VAL A 580 -14.05 20.39 -20.52
N ALA A 581 -13.83 21.31 -21.46
CA ALA A 581 -14.14 21.11 -22.87
C ALA A 581 -13.01 20.32 -23.54
N SER A 582 -13.21 19.02 -23.68
CA SER A 582 -12.28 18.10 -24.34
C SER A 582 -13.04 17.23 -25.35
N SER A 583 -12.40 16.97 -26.50
CA SER A 583 -12.86 15.93 -27.44
C SER A 583 -12.40 14.53 -27.03
N ASP A 584 -11.34 14.45 -26.21
CA ASP A 584 -10.97 13.22 -25.54
C ASP A 584 -11.93 12.99 -24.38
N TRP A 585 -12.70 11.92 -24.49
CA TRP A 585 -13.76 11.57 -23.56
C TRP A 585 -13.22 11.24 -22.16
N TYR A 586 -12.00 10.70 -22.04
CA TYR A 586 -11.37 10.43 -20.74
C TYR A 586 -11.06 11.72 -19.96
N ALA A 587 -10.89 12.83 -20.68
CA ALA A 587 -10.59 14.14 -20.12
C ALA A 587 -11.81 15.06 -20.04
N LYS A 588 -13.01 14.56 -20.38
CA LYS A 588 -14.26 15.31 -20.25
C LYS A 588 -14.67 15.34 -18.79
N GLU A 589 -14.91 16.54 -18.26
CA GLU A 589 -15.37 16.74 -16.89
C GLU A 589 -16.62 17.64 -16.95
N ASP A 590 -17.72 17.22 -16.32
CA ASP A 590 -18.90 18.05 -16.09
C ASP A 590 -19.63 17.60 -14.81
N PRO A 591 -19.54 18.36 -13.69
CA PRO A 591 -20.16 17.98 -12.43
C PRO A 591 -21.70 17.96 -12.49
N ALA A 592 -22.31 18.52 -13.54
CA ALA A 592 -23.76 18.44 -13.74
C ALA A 592 -24.24 17.04 -14.16
N ILE A 593 -23.35 16.19 -14.68
CA ILE A 593 -23.71 14.89 -15.26
C ILE A 593 -23.88 13.80 -14.19
N PHE A 594 -23.21 13.93 -13.03
CA PHE A 594 -23.38 13.18 -11.78
C PHE A 594 -22.21 13.57 -10.84
N HIS A 595 -22.29 13.34 -9.54
CA HIS A 595 -21.11 13.35 -8.66
C HIS A 595 -21.34 12.33 -7.54
N GLY A 596 -20.35 11.46 -7.31
CA GLY A 596 -20.41 10.44 -6.27
C GLY A 596 -19.95 10.98 -4.91
N PRO A 597 -20.26 10.30 -3.79
CA PRO A 597 -19.63 10.65 -2.51
C PRO A 597 -18.10 10.54 -2.60
N GLU A 598 -17.41 11.36 -1.81
CA GLU A 598 -15.96 11.24 -1.57
C GLU A 598 -15.56 9.80 -1.27
N VAL A 599 -14.34 9.42 -1.69
CA VAL A 599 -13.77 8.09 -1.42
C VAL A 599 -13.85 7.72 0.06
N SER A 600 -13.50 8.65 0.95
CA SER A 600 -13.54 8.45 2.40
C SER A 600 -14.95 8.17 2.93
N VAL A 601 -15.99 8.78 2.33
CA VAL A 601 -17.39 8.52 2.69
C VAL A 601 -17.76 7.11 2.27
N LEU A 602 -17.42 6.69 1.04
CA LEU A 602 -17.67 5.34 0.54
C LEU A 602 -17.00 4.27 1.45
N GLN A 603 -15.76 4.50 1.85
CA GLN A 603 -15.00 3.58 2.69
C GLN A 603 -15.52 3.50 4.13
N HIS A 604 -15.77 4.64 4.79
CA HIS A 604 -16.10 4.66 6.21
C HIS A 604 -17.61 4.49 6.49
N ARG A 605 -18.45 5.21 5.74
CA ARG A 605 -19.91 5.18 5.92
C ARG A 605 -20.51 3.94 5.29
N ASP A 606 -20.15 3.67 4.04
CA ASP A 606 -20.80 2.63 3.25
C ASP A 606 -20.07 1.28 3.33
N ARG A 607 -18.81 1.27 3.77
CA ARG A 607 -17.94 0.08 3.84
C ARG A 607 -17.73 -0.53 2.45
N LEU A 608 -17.52 0.33 1.46
CA LEU A 608 -17.20 -0.04 0.08
C LEU A 608 -15.72 0.19 -0.19
N ARG A 609 -15.12 -0.74 -0.95
CA ARG A 609 -13.84 -0.43 -1.64
C ARG A 609 -14.12 0.36 -2.91
N VAL A 610 -13.19 1.23 -3.26
CA VAL A 610 -13.25 2.10 -4.45
C VAL A 610 -12.10 1.75 -5.38
N VAL A 611 -12.40 1.29 -6.60
CA VAL A 611 -11.40 0.88 -7.59
C VAL A 611 -11.79 1.44 -8.97
N PRO A 612 -11.36 2.66 -9.34
CA PRO A 612 -11.75 3.25 -10.62
C PRO A 612 -11.02 2.62 -11.82
N TYR A 613 -11.64 2.78 -12.99
CA TYR A 613 -11.14 2.37 -14.30
C TYR A 613 -11.35 3.47 -15.36
N THR A 614 -10.73 3.42 -16.53
CA THR A 614 -9.40 2.83 -16.76
C THR A 614 -8.41 3.99 -16.74
N VAL A 615 -7.43 3.96 -15.84
CA VAL A 615 -6.54 5.11 -15.63
C VAL A 615 -5.16 4.82 -16.20
N ASN A 616 -4.74 5.59 -17.20
CA ASN A 616 -3.59 5.24 -18.06
C ASN A 616 -2.50 6.32 -18.15
N ASP A 617 -2.65 7.45 -17.45
CA ASP A 617 -1.65 8.51 -17.39
C ASP A 617 -1.15 8.75 -15.96
N GLU A 618 0.08 9.23 -15.86
CA GLU A 618 0.80 9.35 -14.59
C GLU A 618 0.13 10.34 -13.63
N ALA A 619 -0.37 11.45 -14.17
CA ALA A 619 -0.95 12.52 -13.37
C ALA A 619 -2.28 12.08 -12.77
N THR A 620 -3.13 11.41 -13.54
CA THR A 620 -4.40 10.88 -13.06
C THR A 620 -4.19 9.71 -12.09
N ILE A 621 -3.24 8.80 -12.34
CA ILE A 621 -2.91 7.73 -11.38
C ILE A 621 -2.50 8.33 -10.03
N GLN A 622 -1.62 9.33 -10.03
CA GLN A 622 -1.23 10.02 -8.79
C GLN A 622 -2.42 10.71 -8.13
N ARG A 623 -3.22 11.46 -8.90
CA ARG A 623 -4.41 12.16 -8.40
C ARG A 623 -5.39 11.21 -7.73
N VAL A 624 -5.64 10.05 -8.33
CA VAL A 624 -6.56 9.04 -7.82
C VAL A 624 -5.99 8.33 -6.58
N ILE A 625 -4.66 8.11 -6.51
CA ILE A 625 -4.00 7.64 -5.28
C ILE A 625 -4.17 8.65 -4.15
N ASP A 626 -4.06 9.95 -4.44
CA ASP A 626 -4.22 11.05 -3.48
C ASP A 626 -5.67 11.18 -2.97
N LEU A 627 -6.66 10.81 -3.80
CA LEU A 627 -8.07 10.68 -3.37
C LEU A 627 -8.28 9.52 -2.38
N GLY A 628 -7.32 8.59 -2.26
CA GLY A 628 -7.35 7.51 -1.27
C GLY A 628 -8.05 6.24 -1.73
N VAL A 629 -8.17 5.99 -3.04
CA VAL A 629 -8.82 4.78 -3.57
C VAL A 629 -8.12 3.49 -3.12
N ASP A 630 -8.84 2.39 -3.12
CA ASP A 630 -8.33 1.07 -2.70
C ASP A 630 -7.51 0.39 -3.80
N GLY A 631 -7.71 0.76 -5.07
CA GLY A 631 -7.02 0.17 -6.20
C GLY A 631 -7.27 0.94 -7.49
N ILE A 632 -6.61 0.55 -8.58
CA ILE A 632 -6.80 1.14 -9.91
C ILE A 632 -6.75 0.03 -10.95
N ILE A 633 -7.66 0.11 -11.93
CA ILE A 633 -7.65 -0.68 -13.15
C ILE A 633 -6.92 0.12 -14.24
N SER A 634 -5.87 -0.45 -14.83
CA SER A 634 -5.02 0.23 -15.83
C SER A 634 -4.58 -0.69 -16.97
N ASP A 635 -4.53 -0.14 -18.18
CA ASP A 635 -3.92 -0.80 -19.34
C ASP A 635 -2.38 -0.82 -19.27
N ASP A 636 -1.78 0.23 -18.70
CA ASP A 636 -0.33 0.41 -18.56
C ASP A 636 0.12 0.00 -17.14
N VAL A 637 0.22 -1.31 -16.94
CA VAL A 637 0.62 -1.91 -15.64
C VAL A 637 2.00 -1.46 -15.17
N ASP A 638 2.93 -1.19 -16.09
CA ASP A 638 4.28 -0.70 -15.76
C ASP A 638 4.22 0.72 -15.17
N LEU A 639 3.37 1.58 -15.73
CA LEU A 639 3.13 2.92 -15.20
C LEU A 639 2.41 2.87 -13.86
N LEU A 640 1.33 2.08 -13.75
CA LEU A 640 0.57 1.92 -12.51
C LEU A 640 1.48 1.49 -11.34
N LEU A 641 2.25 0.42 -11.53
CA LEU A 641 3.15 -0.10 -10.49
C LEU A 641 4.25 0.91 -10.12
N ARG A 642 4.75 1.68 -11.09
CA ARG A 642 5.75 2.72 -10.83
C ARG A 642 5.17 3.82 -9.93
N VAL A 643 3.98 4.33 -10.24
CA VAL A 643 3.35 5.38 -9.42
C VAL A 643 2.93 4.83 -8.05
N ALA A 644 2.37 3.63 -7.98
CA ALA A 644 2.05 2.97 -6.72
C ALA A 644 3.30 2.84 -5.83
N LYS A 645 4.44 2.39 -6.38
CA LYS A 645 5.71 2.24 -5.67
C LYS A 645 6.23 3.56 -5.09
N ARG A 646 6.16 4.67 -5.84
CA ARG A 646 6.54 6.02 -5.34
C ARG A 646 5.77 6.43 -4.09
N ASN A 647 4.51 6.00 -4.03
CA ASN A 647 3.61 6.27 -2.90
C ASN A 647 3.71 5.21 -1.79
N GLY A 648 4.65 4.26 -1.90
CA GLY A 648 4.82 3.20 -0.92
C GLY A 648 3.76 2.10 -1.00
N LEU A 649 3.09 1.93 -2.13
CA LEU A 649 1.94 1.03 -2.32
C LEU A 649 2.23 -0.18 -3.23
N ALA A 650 3.48 -0.41 -3.63
CA ALA A 650 3.89 -1.54 -4.48
C ALA A 650 5.32 -1.99 -4.22
#